data_AF-A0A150PL10-F1
#
_entry.id   AF-A0A150PL10-F1
#
_cell.length_a   1.000
_cell.length_b   1.000
_cell.length_c   1.000
_cell.angle_alpha   90.00
_cell.angle_beta   90.00
_cell.angle_gamma   90.00
#
_symmetry.space_group_name_H-M   'P 1'
#
loop_
_entity.id
_entity.type
_entity.pdbx_description
1 polymer ?
#
loop_
_entity_poly.entity_id
_entity_poly.type
_entity_poly.pdbx_seq_one_letter_code
_entity_poly.pdbx_strand_id
1 'polypeptide(L)'
;MAMQRPLHLAEPTAEPERLARWALEQVNTGDRIGAIVGPVGAGKSSVLARLREEVRIVVVEPPPLRDGDAVFHALAQLAAAAGAADDAYEALASVRERAASAARRLSARDDVALVLRLPSSWSRLGAVSGRDQLIFRRRAVELLQGLRDAAGLRLVVLATTIDQALDRVLGLRGRVQHLPAPAVRLGALQDEALWGAYASHARRAADLLGEAPRATPIAARVLVGCLALGADETSTTHALASAAPLRPLLVLLSDRLARPEHRELAAGLASALAARGDLPLDVAERLAGLPEEHRPLLRDCVGYQPEAGSLRVTETVRLALGSASPEAHRALAEHYHTLDGQRSLAALDAERARAWLEKLHHLAHGGPETGPRWDEQTRDARELFWDRGRALSIDAQLPRPAAEVYRACVERFQDDAYAWHYLGYNLDRAGIEPLRAEEAFRMAAKLEGDNRWWHSRLVTFLVEQARYAGAEEAMRTALAQLDPDGSGVDEDPQLCRDFHGWVAAAWLDAGEVGRARRTFDLLPPEVVARDDVLRVLKWRLEDAEEAERLGDSVHPPGVRMDQRWRRPAQIAEQGPDGARLVEALPARVIAATEEAVALVVGVAIDGRHELVRTEITADEWQAANGWCPAERARGYLYLAYYEGGVQRVFAQDEPAPPWKGDEPAPDRLRHLRAWAAEAHAAAE
;
A
#
# COMPACT_ATOMS: atom_id res chain seq x y z
N MET A 1 17.07 -25.96 -31.88
CA MET A 1 17.63 -25.32 -30.66
C MET A 1 17.60 -26.34 -29.54
N ALA A 2 18.74 -26.64 -28.91
CA ALA A 2 18.74 -27.50 -27.73
C ALA A 2 17.93 -26.81 -26.63
N MET A 3 16.91 -27.47 -26.07
CA MET A 3 16.17 -26.94 -24.93
C MET A 3 17.15 -26.77 -23.77
N GLN A 4 17.43 -25.50 -23.41
CA GLN A 4 18.28 -25.18 -22.27
C GLN A 4 17.58 -25.70 -21.00
N ARG A 5 18.31 -26.46 -20.18
CA ARG A 5 17.74 -27.07 -18.96
C ARG A 5 17.40 -25.96 -17.95
N PRO A 6 16.33 -26.11 -17.14
CA PRO A 6 16.02 -25.17 -16.07
C PRO A 6 17.22 -24.92 -15.14
N LEU A 7 17.47 -23.65 -14.80
CA LEU A 7 18.49 -23.29 -13.84
C LEU A 7 18.07 -23.77 -12.43
N HIS A 8 18.88 -24.64 -11.84
CA HIS A 8 18.70 -25.09 -10.45
C HIS A 8 19.88 -24.62 -9.57
N LEU A 9 19.60 -23.69 -8.67
CA LEU A 9 20.59 -23.11 -7.73
C LEU A 9 20.46 -23.62 -6.29
N ALA A 10 19.46 -24.46 -5.99
CA ALA A 10 19.34 -25.09 -4.68
C ALA A 10 20.14 -26.39 -4.66
N GLU A 11 20.81 -26.69 -3.55
CA GLU A 11 21.34 -28.03 -3.31
C GLU A 11 20.22 -29.08 -3.31
N PRO A 12 20.41 -30.26 -3.91
CA PRO A 12 19.43 -31.35 -3.85
C PRO A 12 19.17 -31.74 -2.39
N THR A 13 17.90 -31.82 -1.99
CA THR A 13 17.52 -32.28 -0.65
C THR A 13 16.39 -33.31 -0.76
N ALA A 14 16.41 -34.34 0.10
CA ALA A 14 15.30 -35.30 0.24
C ALA A 14 14.10 -34.72 1.02
N GLU A 15 14.22 -33.46 1.47
CA GLU A 15 13.22 -32.78 2.30
C GLU A 15 11.85 -32.64 1.61
N PRO A 16 11.75 -32.21 0.33
CA PRO A 16 10.45 -32.11 -0.34
C PRO A 16 9.70 -33.44 -0.43
N GLU A 17 10.41 -34.55 -0.66
CA GLU A 17 9.83 -35.89 -0.73
C GLU A 17 9.36 -36.39 0.65
N ARG A 18 10.15 -36.15 1.70
CA ARG A 18 9.77 -36.47 3.08
C ARG A 18 8.52 -35.69 3.49
N LEU A 19 8.47 -34.39 3.19
CA LEU A 19 7.36 -33.54 3.57
C LEU A 19 6.09 -33.80 2.75
N ALA A 20 6.20 -34.15 1.47
CA ALA A 20 5.06 -34.59 0.67
C ALA A 20 4.40 -35.84 1.29
N ARG A 21 5.21 -36.86 1.64
CA ARG A 21 4.71 -38.06 2.33
C ARG A 21 4.07 -37.74 3.67
N TRP A 22 4.73 -36.92 4.50
CA TRP A 22 4.17 -36.47 5.78
C TRP A 22 2.82 -35.76 5.58
N ALA A 23 2.70 -34.87 4.59
CA ALA A 23 1.44 -34.16 4.33
C ALA A 23 0.33 -35.12 3.94
N LEU A 24 0.62 -36.14 3.13
CA LEU A 24 -0.34 -37.19 2.78
C LEU A 24 -0.79 -38.00 4.01
N GLU A 25 0.13 -38.35 4.91
CA GLU A 25 -0.20 -39.01 6.17
C GLU A 25 -1.14 -38.15 7.04
N GLN A 26 -0.86 -36.84 7.14
CA GLN A 26 -1.72 -35.92 7.89
C GLN A 26 -3.12 -35.78 7.29
N VAL A 27 -3.23 -35.65 5.96
CA VAL A 27 -4.56 -35.50 5.34
C VAL A 27 -5.35 -36.81 5.25
N ASN A 28 -4.69 -37.95 5.43
CA ASN A 28 -5.33 -39.26 5.48
C ASN A 28 -5.75 -39.68 6.90
N THR A 29 -5.39 -38.91 7.94
CA THR A 29 -5.67 -39.20 9.35
C THR A 29 -6.34 -38.02 10.07
N GLY A 30 -7.01 -38.27 11.20
CA GLY A 30 -7.52 -37.20 12.08
C GLY A 30 -8.43 -36.16 11.38
N ASP A 31 -8.18 -34.87 11.63
CA ASP A 31 -8.96 -33.76 11.04
C ASP A 31 -8.60 -33.43 9.57
N ARG A 32 -7.76 -34.24 8.91
CA ARG A 32 -7.46 -34.18 7.46
C ARG A 32 -6.83 -32.87 6.93
N ILE A 33 -6.19 -32.07 7.79
CA ILE A 33 -5.48 -30.84 7.42
C ILE A 33 -4.00 -30.93 7.81
N GLY A 34 -3.08 -30.59 6.90
CA GLY A 34 -1.65 -30.45 7.17
C GLY A 34 -1.05 -29.22 6.49
N ALA A 35 -0.07 -28.56 7.12
CA ALA A 35 0.58 -27.38 6.57
C ALA A 35 2.10 -27.52 6.45
N ILE A 36 2.65 -27.03 5.35
CA ILE A 36 4.09 -26.94 5.11
C ILE A 36 4.45 -25.46 4.89
N VAL A 37 5.38 -24.99 5.70
CA VAL A 37 5.80 -23.58 5.74
C VAL A 37 7.27 -23.47 5.39
N GLY A 38 7.63 -22.48 4.59
CA GLY A 38 9.04 -22.18 4.36
C GLY A 38 9.22 -20.86 3.64
N PRO A 39 10.40 -20.23 3.76
CA PRO A 39 10.65 -18.93 3.13
C PRO A 39 10.49 -18.98 1.60
N VAL A 40 10.48 -17.80 0.97
CA VAL A 40 10.47 -17.69 -0.49
C VAL A 40 11.70 -18.42 -1.06
N GLY A 41 11.47 -19.33 -1.99
CA GLY A 41 12.51 -20.17 -2.58
C GLY A 41 12.77 -21.51 -1.87
N ALA A 42 12.08 -21.83 -0.77
CA ALA A 42 12.35 -23.04 0.03
C ALA A 42 11.92 -24.40 -0.59
N GLY A 43 11.61 -24.46 -1.89
CA GLY A 43 11.24 -25.72 -2.55
C GLY A 43 9.77 -26.13 -2.42
N LYS A 44 8.85 -25.21 -2.09
CA LYS A 44 7.40 -25.47 -2.07
C LYS A 44 6.87 -26.01 -3.41
N SER A 45 7.40 -25.55 -4.53
CA SER A 45 7.05 -26.09 -5.86
C SER A 45 7.51 -27.55 -6.03
N SER A 46 8.63 -27.93 -5.43
CA SER A 46 9.11 -29.32 -5.43
C SER A 46 8.23 -30.23 -4.58
N VAL A 47 7.76 -29.75 -3.42
CA VAL A 47 6.74 -30.47 -2.62
C VAL A 47 5.48 -30.68 -3.45
N LEU A 48 5.00 -29.64 -4.14
CA LEU A 48 3.82 -29.73 -4.99
C LEU A 48 3.99 -30.76 -6.12
N ALA A 49 5.15 -30.77 -6.79
CA ALA A 49 5.47 -31.75 -7.82
C ALA A 49 5.44 -33.18 -7.26
N ARG A 50 6.03 -33.42 -6.08
CA ARG A 50 5.99 -34.73 -5.42
C ARG A 50 4.57 -35.15 -5.02
N LEU A 51 3.75 -34.23 -4.53
CA LEU A 51 2.34 -34.53 -4.23
C LEU A 51 1.55 -34.98 -5.47
N ARG A 52 1.84 -34.40 -6.66
CA ARG A 52 1.20 -34.79 -7.93
C ARG A 52 1.56 -36.20 -8.38
N GLU A 53 2.75 -36.70 -8.01
CA GLU A 53 3.21 -38.05 -8.34
C GLU A 53 2.49 -39.12 -7.50
N GLU A 54 2.09 -38.77 -6.27
CA GLU A 54 1.55 -39.71 -5.28
C GLU A 54 0.01 -39.76 -5.25
N VAL A 55 -0.66 -38.62 -5.46
CA VAL A 55 -2.12 -38.53 -5.41
C VAL A 55 -2.64 -37.51 -6.41
N ARG A 56 -3.91 -37.68 -6.82
CA ARG A 56 -4.59 -36.64 -7.58
C ARG A 56 -4.80 -35.42 -6.69
N ILE A 57 -4.16 -34.30 -7.04
CA ILE A 57 -4.34 -33.03 -6.34
C ILE A 57 -5.12 -32.01 -7.16
N VAL A 58 -5.92 -31.22 -6.47
CA VAL A 58 -6.44 -29.94 -6.97
C VAL A 58 -5.61 -28.84 -6.35
N VAL A 59 -5.06 -27.93 -7.15
CA VAL A 59 -4.29 -26.80 -6.64
C VAL A 59 -5.12 -25.55 -6.74
N VAL A 60 -5.39 -24.91 -5.60
CA VAL A 60 -5.96 -23.57 -5.53
C VAL A 60 -4.86 -22.61 -5.11
N GLU A 61 -4.61 -21.62 -5.95
CA GLU A 61 -3.60 -20.59 -5.71
C GLU A 61 -4.23 -19.21 -5.94
N PRO A 62 -4.70 -18.53 -4.88
CA PRO A 62 -5.16 -17.16 -5.01
C PRO A 62 -4.01 -16.21 -5.37
N PRO A 63 -4.31 -15.06 -5.98
CA PRO A 63 -3.36 -13.96 -6.09
C PRO A 63 -3.15 -13.31 -4.70
N PRO A 64 -2.22 -12.34 -4.58
CA PRO A 64 -2.00 -11.61 -3.33
C PRO A 64 -3.29 -11.04 -2.74
N LEU A 65 -3.44 -11.07 -1.41
CA LEU A 65 -4.67 -10.62 -0.72
C LEU A 65 -4.96 -9.12 -0.92
N ARG A 66 -3.98 -8.37 -1.40
CA ARG A 66 -4.14 -6.95 -1.76
C ARG A 66 -4.88 -6.75 -3.08
N ASP A 67 -5.03 -7.77 -3.91
CA ASP A 67 -5.75 -7.70 -5.19
C ASP A 67 -7.25 -7.81 -4.90
N GLY A 68 -8.08 -6.98 -5.55
CA GLY A 68 -9.50 -6.85 -5.20
C GLY A 68 -10.31 -8.13 -5.45
N ASP A 69 -9.86 -8.96 -6.39
CA ASP A 69 -10.49 -10.22 -6.80
C ASP A 69 -9.97 -11.45 -6.03
N ALA A 70 -9.01 -11.32 -5.12
CA ALA A 70 -8.24 -12.46 -4.62
C ALA A 70 -9.07 -13.59 -3.97
N VAL A 71 -10.12 -13.22 -3.23
CA VAL A 71 -11.01 -14.19 -2.58
C VAL A 71 -11.90 -14.88 -3.60
N PHE A 72 -12.52 -14.11 -4.50
CA PHE A 72 -13.34 -14.66 -5.58
C PHE A 72 -12.51 -15.55 -6.51
N HIS A 73 -11.26 -15.19 -6.78
CA HIS A 73 -10.33 -15.96 -7.58
C HIS A 73 -10.05 -17.36 -6.98
N ALA A 74 -9.78 -17.45 -5.68
CA ALA A 74 -9.68 -18.74 -4.99
C ALA A 74 -11.00 -19.54 -5.02
N LEU A 75 -12.13 -18.86 -4.78
CA LEU A 75 -13.44 -19.51 -4.76
C LEU A 75 -13.83 -20.07 -6.13
N ALA A 76 -13.59 -19.33 -7.20
CA ALA A 76 -13.84 -19.75 -8.57
C ALA A 76 -12.95 -20.93 -8.98
N GLN A 77 -11.66 -20.93 -8.63
CA GLN A 77 -10.80 -22.10 -8.81
C GLN A 77 -11.35 -23.33 -8.07
N LEU A 78 -11.77 -23.16 -6.82
CA LEU A 78 -12.31 -24.24 -5.99
C LEU A 78 -13.62 -24.81 -6.57
N ALA A 79 -14.55 -23.93 -6.95
CA ALA A 79 -15.84 -24.29 -7.52
C ALA A 79 -15.69 -24.96 -8.89
N ALA A 80 -14.80 -24.46 -9.75
CA ALA A 80 -14.48 -25.08 -11.04
C ALA A 80 -13.87 -26.48 -10.86
N ALA A 81 -12.93 -26.65 -9.92
CA ALA A 81 -12.37 -27.96 -9.61
C ALA A 81 -13.41 -28.96 -9.05
N ALA A 82 -14.40 -28.44 -8.32
CA ALA A 82 -15.56 -29.19 -7.85
C ALA A 82 -16.57 -29.53 -8.98
N GLY A 83 -16.40 -29.00 -10.19
CA GLY A 83 -17.31 -29.19 -11.32
C GLY A 83 -18.59 -28.35 -11.24
N ALA A 84 -18.56 -27.24 -10.51
CA ALA A 84 -19.69 -26.35 -10.30
C ALA A 84 -19.22 -24.88 -10.27
N ALA A 85 -18.53 -24.44 -11.33
CA ALA A 85 -17.88 -23.13 -11.36
C ALA A 85 -18.81 -21.94 -11.08
N ASP A 86 -20.08 -22.03 -11.51
CA ASP A 86 -21.10 -21.00 -11.22
C ASP A 86 -21.44 -20.85 -9.73
N ASP A 87 -21.21 -21.90 -8.91
CA ASP A 87 -21.40 -21.82 -7.45
C ASP A 87 -20.43 -20.81 -6.80
N ALA A 88 -19.41 -20.35 -7.54
CA ALA A 88 -18.55 -19.28 -7.10
C ALA A 88 -19.23 -17.90 -7.12
N TYR A 89 -20.22 -17.67 -8.00
CA TYR A 89 -20.93 -16.40 -8.07
C TYR A 89 -21.81 -16.16 -6.84
N GLU A 90 -22.13 -14.90 -6.59
CA GLU A 90 -22.88 -14.46 -5.42
C GLU A 90 -24.39 -14.64 -5.64
N ALA A 91 -24.88 -15.85 -5.34
CA ALA A 91 -26.30 -16.23 -5.40
C ALA A 91 -26.94 -16.25 -4.00
N LEU A 92 -26.77 -15.17 -3.23
CA LEU A 92 -27.26 -14.97 -1.83
C LEU A 92 -26.50 -15.74 -0.73
N ALA A 93 -25.46 -16.50 -1.06
CA ALA A 93 -24.64 -17.22 -0.10
C ALA A 93 -23.36 -16.46 0.27
N SER A 94 -23.00 -16.47 1.56
CA SER A 94 -21.74 -15.92 2.07
C SER A 94 -20.52 -16.59 1.43
N VAL A 95 -19.34 -15.94 1.53
CA VAL A 95 -18.09 -16.53 1.04
C VAL A 95 -17.83 -17.88 1.72
N ARG A 96 -18.09 -17.96 3.04
CA ARG A 96 -17.94 -19.19 3.82
C ARG A 96 -18.83 -20.32 3.31
N GLU A 97 -20.10 -20.04 3.02
CA GLU A 97 -21.06 -21.05 2.53
C GLU A 97 -20.69 -21.57 1.15
N ARG A 98 -20.30 -20.67 0.23
CA ARG A 98 -19.84 -21.05 -1.12
C ARG A 98 -18.56 -21.88 -1.07
N ALA A 99 -17.58 -21.46 -0.26
CA ALA A 99 -16.34 -22.22 -0.07
C ALA A 99 -16.62 -23.62 0.53
N ALA A 100 -17.49 -23.70 1.55
CA ALA A 100 -17.87 -24.96 2.15
C ALA A 100 -18.64 -25.88 1.18
N SER A 101 -19.49 -25.31 0.31
CA SER A 101 -20.21 -26.05 -0.73
C SER A 101 -19.24 -26.71 -1.72
N ALA A 102 -18.32 -25.93 -2.29
CA ALA A 102 -17.32 -26.45 -3.22
C ALA A 102 -16.38 -27.46 -2.55
N ALA A 103 -15.98 -27.20 -1.30
CA ALA A 103 -15.16 -28.12 -0.51
C ALA A 103 -15.86 -29.46 -0.23
N ARG A 104 -17.17 -29.47 0.08
CA ARG A 104 -17.95 -30.71 0.26
C ARG A 104 -18.05 -31.53 -1.02
N ARG A 105 -18.21 -30.87 -2.18
CA ARG A 105 -18.19 -31.55 -3.48
C ARG A 105 -16.84 -32.21 -3.77
N LEU A 106 -15.74 -31.57 -3.37
CA LEU A 106 -14.40 -32.15 -3.47
C LEU A 106 -14.18 -33.28 -2.46
N SER A 107 -14.66 -33.16 -1.22
CA SER A 107 -14.49 -34.19 -0.20
C SER A 107 -15.26 -35.48 -0.48
N ALA A 108 -16.28 -35.44 -1.33
CA ALA A 108 -16.96 -36.63 -1.85
C ALA A 108 -16.08 -37.48 -2.80
N ARG A 109 -14.90 -36.97 -3.21
CA ARG A 109 -13.93 -37.68 -4.06
C ARG A 109 -12.76 -38.16 -3.20
N ASP A 110 -12.79 -39.43 -2.78
CA ASP A 110 -11.77 -39.99 -1.88
C ASP A 110 -10.35 -40.00 -2.47
N ASP A 111 -10.21 -39.97 -3.81
CA ASP A 111 -8.94 -39.97 -4.53
C ASP A 111 -8.28 -38.58 -4.63
N VAL A 112 -8.98 -37.50 -4.22
CA VAL A 112 -8.53 -36.12 -4.40
C VAL A 112 -8.07 -35.49 -3.09
N ALA A 113 -6.92 -34.81 -3.13
CA ALA A 113 -6.51 -33.88 -2.09
C ALA A 113 -6.50 -32.43 -2.61
N LEU A 114 -6.99 -31.49 -1.81
CA LEU A 114 -6.90 -30.06 -2.09
C LEU A 114 -5.56 -29.53 -1.58
N VAL A 115 -4.80 -28.89 -2.45
CA VAL A 115 -3.59 -28.14 -2.08
C VAL A 115 -3.89 -26.64 -2.19
N LEU A 116 -3.90 -25.96 -1.05
CA LEU A 116 -4.02 -24.51 -0.98
C LEU A 116 -2.64 -23.88 -0.92
N ARG A 117 -2.20 -23.27 -2.02
CA ARG A 117 -0.90 -22.60 -2.11
C ARG A 117 -1.09 -21.11 -1.83
N LEU A 118 -0.80 -20.70 -0.60
CA LEU A 118 -1.02 -19.35 -0.12
C LEU A 118 0.16 -18.42 -0.45
N PRO A 119 -0.11 -17.27 -1.09
CA PRO A 119 0.85 -16.17 -1.15
C PRO A 119 1.21 -15.66 0.26
N SER A 120 2.29 -14.87 0.33
CA SER A 120 2.82 -14.33 1.58
C SER A 120 1.85 -13.34 2.24
N SER A 121 1.06 -12.61 1.45
CA SER A 121 -0.01 -11.73 1.94
C SER A 121 -1.15 -12.48 2.66
N TRP A 122 -1.42 -13.74 2.29
CA TRP A 122 -2.39 -14.61 2.98
C TRP A 122 -1.80 -15.27 4.24
N SER A 123 -0.49 -15.25 4.39
CA SER A 123 0.26 -15.91 5.47
C SER A 123 0.33 -15.09 6.77
N ARG A 124 -0.19 -13.85 6.77
CA ARG A 124 -0.11 -12.88 7.89
C ARG A 124 -1.44 -12.17 8.12
N LEU A 125 -2.50 -12.93 8.35
CA LEU A 125 -3.85 -12.38 8.53
C LEU A 125 -3.98 -11.47 9.76
N GLY A 126 -3.11 -11.59 10.77
CA GLY A 126 -3.11 -10.76 11.97
C GLY A 126 -2.32 -9.45 11.85
N ALA A 127 -1.45 -9.30 10.84
CA ALA A 127 -0.55 -8.14 10.70
C ALA A 127 -1.05 -7.08 9.71
N VAL A 128 -2.32 -7.18 9.29
CA VAL A 128 -2.90 -6.36 8.23
C VAL A 128 -3.15 -4.93 8.74
N SER A 129 -2.55 -3.94 8.10
CA SER A 129 -2.78 -2.52 8.33
C SER A 129 -3.15 -1.82 7.02
N GLY A 130 -4.25 -1.06 7.02
CA GLY A 130 -4.70 -0.29 5.86
C GLY A 130 -6.22 -0.34 5.64
N ARG A 131 -6.74 0.73 5.01
CA ARG A 131 -8.18 1.01 4.86
C ARG A 131 -8.98 -0.15 4.24
N ASP A 132 -8.46 -0.69 3.14
CA ASP A 132 -9.17 -1.69 2.32
C ASP A 132 -8.86 -3.13 2.72
N GLN A 133 -7.74 -3.34 3.41
CA GLN A 133 -7.25 -4.69 3.66
C GLN A 133 -8.08 -5.41 4.73
N LEU A 134 -8.87 -4.68 5.53
CA LEU A 134 -9.78 -5.25 6.52
C LEU A 134 -10.90 -6.07 5.87
N ILE A 135 -11.55 -5.55 4.83
CA ILE A 135 -12.65 -6.27 4.16
C ILE A 135 -12.13 -7.47 3.38
N PHE A 136 -11.00 -7.34 2.68
CA PHE A 136 -10.36 -8.46 1.98
C PHE A 136 -9.95 -9.56 2.95
N ARG A 137 -9.41 -9.18 4.11
CA ARG A 137 -9.09 -10.12 5.19
C ARG A 137 -10.34 -10.82 5.73
N ARG A 138 -11.42 -10.09 6.03
CA ARG A 138 -12.68 -10.66 6.56
C ARG A 138 -13.20 -11.75 5.61
N ARG A 139 -13.26 -11.45 4.31
CA ARG A 139 -13.65 -12.41 3.27
C ARG A 139 -12.67 -13.58 3.10
N ALA A 140 -11.35 -13.35 3.19
CA ALA A 140 -10.36 -14.42 3.18
C ALA A 140 -10.52 -15.37 4.38
N VAL A 141 -10.82 -14.84 5.57
CA VAL A 141 -11.11 -15.63 6.77
C VAL A 141 -12.37 -16.48 6.56
N GLU A 142 -13.44 -15.91 6.01
CA GLU A 142 -14.66 -16.65 5.67
C GLU A 142 -14.40 -17.81 4.71
N LEU A 143 -13.61 -17.57 3.64
CA LEU A 143 -13.21 -18.61 2.69
C LEU A 143 -12.48 -19.75 3.38
N LEU A 144 -11.46 -19.44 4.20
CA LEU A 144 -10.66 -20.44 4.91
C LEU A 144 -11.48 -21.20 5.97
N GLN A 145 -12.41 -20.54 6.65
CA GLN A 145 -13.36 -21.19 7.56
C GLN A 145 -14.25 -22.17 6.81
N GLY A 146 -14.74 -21.79 5.61
CA GLY A 146 -15.56 -22.68 4.78
C GLY A 146 -14.82 -23.95 4.37
N LEU A 147 -13.52 -23.84 4.06
CA LEU A 147 -12.66 -24.99 3.79
C LEU A 147 -12.47 -25.88 5.03
N ARG A 148 -12.16 -25.28 6.19
CA ARG A 148 -11.96 -26.01 7.45
C ARG A 148 -13.22 -26.78 7.87
N ASP A 149 -14.39 -26.16 7.74
CA ASP A 149 -15.64 -26.72 8.23
C ASP A 149 -16.20 -27.83 7.31
N ALA A 150 -15.61 -28.02 6.13
CA ALA A 150 -16.03 -29.06 5.19
C ALA A 150 -15.55 -30.45 5.66
N ALA A 151 -16.48 -31.21 6.25
CA ALA A 151 -16.22 -32.57 6.70
C ALA A 151 -15.61 -33.45 5.57
N GLY A 152 -14.55 -34.16 5.92
CA GLY A 152 -13.87 -35.10 5.03
C GLY A 152 -12.89 -34.47 4.03
N LEU A 153 -12.78 -33.14 3.93
CA LEU A 153 -11.85 -32.50 3.02
C LEU A 153 -10.39 -32.83 3.38
N ARG A 154 -9.63 -33.35 2.43
CA ARG A 154 -8.18 -33.59 2.54
C ARG A 154 -7.45 -32.32 2.10
N LEU A 155 -6.93 -31.53 3.05
CA LEU A 155 -6.35 -30.20 2.77
C LEU A 155 -4.87 -30.12 3.14
N VAL A 156 -4.03 -29.85 2.15
CA VAL A 156 -2.62 -29.49 2.32
C VAL A 156 -2.45 -27.99 2.11
N VAL A 157 -1.85 -27.28 3.06
CA VAL A 157 -1.57 -25.84 2.96
C VAL A 157 -0.08 -25.62 2.74
N LEU A 158 0.27 -24.89 1.68
CA LEU A 158 1.64 -24.47 1.40
C LEU A 158 1.73 -22.95 1.59
N ALA A 159 2.52 -22.48 2.56
CA ALA A 159 2.59 -21.06 2.91
C ALA A 159 4.04 -20.58 3.14
N THR A 160 4.25 -19.26 3.10
CA THR A 160 5.56 -18.68 3.45
C THR A 160 5.76 -18.62 4.96
N THR A 161 4.71 -18.25 5.68
CA THR A 161 4.65 -18.22 7.15
C THR A 161 3.24 -18.63 7.59
N ILE A 162 3.06 -18.92 8.88
CA ILE A 162 1.73 -19.05 9.48
C ILE A 162 1.75 -18.24 10.76
N ASP A 163 0.91 -17.22 10.82
CA ASP A 163 0.70 -16.47 12.06
C ASP A 163 -0.41 -17.09 12.91
N GLN A 164 -0.61 -16.54 14.11
CA GLN A 164 -1.63 -17.04 15.04
C GLN A 164 -3.05 -16.95 14.47
N ALA A 165 -3.33 -15.95 13.63
CA ALA A 165 -4.65 -15.79 13.04
C ALA A 165 -4.95 -16.90 12.04
N LEU A 166 -4.02 -17.19 11.12
CA LEU A 166 -4.15 -18.27 10.15
C LEU A 166 -4.19 -19.66 10.83
N ASP A 167 -3.33 -19.88 11.83
CA ASP A 167 -3.34 -21.12 12.63
C ASP A 167 -4.72 -21.37 13.28
N ARG A 168 -5.29 -20.34 13.93
CA ARG A 168 -6.63 -20.43 14.53
C ARG A 168 -7.74 -20.66 13.51
N VAL A 169 -7.68 -19.94 12.38
CA VAL A 169 -8.71 -20.03 11.34
C VAL A 169 -8.78 -21.43 10.74
N LEU A 170 -7.64 -22.05 10.47
CA LEU A 170 -7.57 -23.40 9.90
C LEU A 170 -7.50 -24.52 10.95
N GLY A 171 -7.28 -24.18 12.23
CA GLY A 171 -7.18 -25.15 13.32
C GLY A 171 -5.94 -26.04 13.23
N LEU A 172 -4.78 -25.51 12.83
CA LEU A 172 -3.61 -26.34 12.51
C LEU A 172 -2.99 -27.02 13.75
N ARG A 173 -3.04 -26.41 14.95
CA ARG A 173 -2.73 -27.06 16.26
C ARG A 173 -1.46 -27.92 16.26
N GLY A 174 -0.36 -27.42 15.70
CA GLY A 174 0.92 -28.14 15.64
C GLY A 174 1.10 -29.08 14.44
N ARG A 175 0.15 -29.12 13.49
CA ARG A 175 0.26 -29.83 12.20
C ARG A 175 0.95 -28.98 11.14
N VAL A 176 2.11 -28.45 11.51
CA VAL A 176 2.92 -27.57 10.68
C VAL A 176 4.33 -28.14 10.60
N GLN A 177 4.82 -28.37 9.38
CA GLN A 177 6.21 -28.71 9.12
C GLN A 177 6.93 -27.55 8.44
N HIS A 178 8.24 -27.46 8.68
CA HIS A 178 9.06 -26.38 8.16
C HIS A 178 10.03 -26.88 7.09
N LEU A 179 9.99 -26.24 5.92
CA LEU A 179 11.03 -26.33 4.92
C LEU A 179 12.18 -25.38 5.32
N PRO A 180 13.41 -25.89 5.48
CA PRO A 180 14.55 -25.04 5.77
C PRO A 180 14.85 -24.12 4.57
N ALA A 181 15.53 -23.00 4.83
CA ALA A 181 16.08 -22.18 3.75
C ALA A 181 17.13 -23.01 2.99
N PRO A 182 17.02 -23.15 1.65
CA PRO A 182 17.93 -23.99 0.88
C PRO A 182 19.27 -23.29 0.72
N ALA A 183 20.35 -24.05 0.81
CA ALA A 183 21.69 -23.58 0.50
C ALA A 183 21.82 -23.31 -1.01
N VAL A 184 22.56 -22.26 -1.34
CA VAL A 184 22.89 -21.92 -2.74
C VAL A 184 24.03 -22.83 -3.21
N ARG A 185 23.80 -23.52 -4.33
CA ARG A 185 24.82 -24.31 -5.01
C ARG A 185 25.77 -23.38 -5.76
N LEU A 186 26.86 -22.96 -5.10
CA LEU A 186 27.82 -22.00 -5.65
C LEU A 186 28.43 -22.44 -6.99
N GLY A 187 28.66 -23.75 -7.18
CA GLY A 187 29.14 -24.28 -8.46
C GLY A 187 28.19 -24.01 -9.64
N ALA A 188 26.88 -23.88 -9.40
CA ALA A 188 25.91 -23.54 -10.44
C ALA A 188 25.93 -22.05 -10.82
N LEU A 189 26.51 -21.18 -10.00
CA LEU A 189 26.81 -19.78 -10.37
C LEU A 189 28.09 -19.68 -11.20
N GLN A 190 28.96 -20.68 -11.13
CA GLN A 190 30.22 -20.74 -11.87
C GLN A 190 30.09 -21.41 -13.26
N ASP A 191 28.96 -22.09 -13.53
CA ASP A 191 28.68 -22.75 -14.80
C ASP A 191 28.28 -21.72 -15.88
N GLU A 192 29.21 -21.41 -16.78
CA GLU A 192 29.01 -20.43 -17.84
C GLU A 192 27.86 -20.78 -18.80
N ALA A 193 27.62 -22.08 -19.03
CA ALA A 193 26.60 -22.53 -19.97
C ALA A 193 25.17 -22.26 -19.46
N LEU A 194 25.01 -22.14 -18.13
CA LEU A 194 23.72 -21.83 -17.51
C LEU A 194 23.38 -20.34 -17.58
N TRP A 195 24.37 -19.46 -17.57
CA TRP A 195 24.16 -18.02 -17.44
C TRP A 195 24.36 -17.23 -18.73
N GLY A 196 25.00 -17.82 -19.75
CA GLY A 196 25.20 -17.18 -21.06
C GLY A 196 25.84 -15.81 -20.94
N ALA A 197 25.17 -14.77 -21.44
CA ALA A 197 25.65 -13.38 -21.35
C ALA A 197 25.90 -12.90 -19.91
N TYR A 198 25.27 -13.53 -18.91
CA TYR A 198 25.40 -13.16 -17.49
C TYR A 198 26.48 -13.96 -16.74
N ALA A 199 27.25 -14.82 -17.42
CA ALA A 199 28.22 -15.72 -16.80
C ALA A 199 29.29 -15.01 -15.95
N SER A 200 29.83 -13.88 -16.41
CA SER A 200 30.81 -13.09 -15.65
C SER A 200 30.21 -12.52 -14.36
N HIS A 201 28.97 -12.03 -14.43
CA HIS A 201 28.23 -11.51 -13.27
C HIS A 201 27.85 -12.62 -12.29
N ALA A 202 27.50 -13.81 -12.79
CA ALA A 202 27.20 -14.98 -11.96
C ALA A 202 28.43 -15.47 -11.18
N ARG A 203 29.62 -15.49 -11.80
CA ARG A 203 30.87 -15.77 -11.09
C ARG A 203 31.15 -14.76 -9.97
N ARG A 204 31.01 -13.46 -10.26
CA ARG A 204 31.19 -12.42 -9.24
C ARG A 204 30.19 -12.56 -8.09
N ALA A 205 28.94 -12.93 -8.39
CA ALA A 205 27.96 -13.24 -7.35
C ALA A 205 28.38 -14.45 -6.51
N ALA A 206 28.97 -15.49 -7.11
CA ALA A 206 29.47 -16.64 -6.39
C ALA A 206 30.57 -16.26 -5.40
N ASP A 207 31.50 -15.38 -5.80
CA ASP A 207 32.58 -14.90 -4.95
C ASP A 207 32.03 -14.15 -3.73
N LEU A 208 31.12 -13.19 -3.95
CA LEU A 208 30.46 -12.43 -2.87
C LEU A 208 29.65 -13.32 -1.91
N LEU A 209 28.99 -14.35 -2.44
CA LEU A 209 28.19 -15.29 -1.64
C LEU A 209 29.05 -16.30 -0.87
N GLY A 210 30.25 -16.63 -1.37
CA GLY A 210 31.23 -17.43 -0.65
C GLY A 210 31.63 -16.79 0.69
N GLU A 211 31.64 -15.46 0.75
CA GLU A 211 31.92 -14.68 1.95
C GLU A 211 30.68 -14.47 2.86
N ALA A 212 29.47 -14.68 2.33
CA ALA A 212 28.18 -14.45 3.01
C ALA A 212 27.11 -15.52 2.68
N PRO A 213 27.19 -16.74 3.27
CA PRO A 213 26.43 -17.93 2.83
C PRO A 213 24.93 -17.93 3.19
N ARG A 214 24.35 -16.80 3.61
CA ARG A 214 22.96 -16.72 4.11
C ARG A 214 21.91 -16.41 3.03
N ALA A 215 22.33 -16.24 1.78
CA ALA A 215 21.40 -15.94 0.69
C ALA A 215 20.55 -17.16 0.31
N THR A 216 19.30 -16.91 -0.07
CA THR A 216 18.45 -17.93 -0.71
C THR A 216 18.76 -18.00 -2.21
N PRO A 217 18.38 -19.09 -2.92
CA PRO A 217 18.55 -19.19 -4.37
C PRO A 217 17.97 -18.01 -5.15
N ILE A 218 16.82 -17.47 -4.73
CA ILE A 218 16.24 -16.28 -5.38
C ILE A 218 17.04 -15.01 -5.08
N ALA A 219 17.59 -14.85 -3.86
CA ALA A 219 18.46 -13.71 -3.56
C ALA A 219 19.76 -13.76 -4.39
N ALA A 220 20.35 -14.94 -4.55
CA ALA A 220 21.52 -15.13 -5.41
C ALA A 220 21.22 -14.75 -6.87
N ARG A 221 20.07 -15.17 -7.41
CA ARG A 221 19.62 -14.81 -8.77
C ARG A 221 19.42 -13.32 -8.96
N VAL A 222 18.77 -12.66 -8.01
CA VAL A 222 18.57 -11.20 -8.03
C VAL A 222 19.91 -10.48 -7.94
N LEU A 223 20.86 -10.95 -7.13
CA LEU A 223 22.22 -10.40 -7.06
C LEU A 223 22.92 -10.44 -8.43
N VAL A 224 22.82 -11.56 -9.17
CA VAL A 224 23.35 -11.62 -10.54
C VAL A 224 22.72 -10.54 -11.42
N GLY A 225 21.41 -10.33 -11.32
CA GLY A 225 20.69 -9.27 -12.02
C GLY A 225 21.19 -7.87 -11.64
N CYS A 226 21.40 -7.58 -10.36
CA CYS A 226 21.96 -6.32 -9.88
C CYS A 226 23.34 -6.05 -10.49
N LEU A 227 24.22 -7.05 -10.46
CA LEU A 227 25.58 -6.94 -11.00
C LEU A 227 25.58 -6.77 -12.53
N ALA A 228 24.69 -7.46 -13.24
CA ALA A 228 24.53 -7.33 -14.68
C ALA A 228 24.03 -5.94 -15.10
N LEU A 229 23.21 -5.30 -14.26
CA LEU A 229 22.80 -3.91 -14.43
C LEU A 229 23.80 -2.91 -13.82
N GLY A 230 25.01 -3.33 -13.47
CA GLY A 230 26.10 -2.45 -13.06
C GLY A 230 26.05 -1.96 -11.62
N ALA A 231 25.45 -2.71 -10.69
CA ALA A 231 25.60 -2.44 -9.26
C ALA A 231 27.08 -2.60 -8.83
N ASP A 232 27.56 -1.66 -8.01
CA ASP A 232 28.90 -1.71 -7.42
C ASP A 232 28.97 -2.68 -6.23
N GLU A 233 30.20 -3.04 -5.87
CA GLU A 233 30.48 -4.00 -4.81
C GLU A 233 29.97 -3.54 -3.45
N THR A 234 30.18 -2.27 -3.10
CA THR A 234 29.79 -1.69 -1.81
C THR A 234 28.29 -1.83 -1.58
N SER A 235 27.48 -1.47 -2.58
CA SER A 235 26.02 -1.58 -2.53
C SER A 235 25.56 -3.03 -2.41
N THR A 236 26.19 -3.95 -3.16
CA THR A 236 25.85 -5.38 -3.09
C THR A 236 26.22 -6.01 -1.75
N THR A 237 27.40 -5.71 -1.20
CA THR A 237 27.84 -6.21 0.11
C THR A 237 26.96 -5.65 1.22
N HIS A 238 26.56 -4.39 1.15
CA HIS A 238 25.61 -3.80 2.09
C HIS A 238 24.25 -4.52 2.07
N ALA A 239 23.71 -4.80 0.88
CA ALA A 239 22.47 -5.55 0.73
C ALA A 239 22.57 -6.98 1.29
N LEU A 240 23.71 -7.65 1.09
CA LEU A 240 23.99 -9.01 1.56
C LEU A 240 24.22 -9.10 3.09
N ALA A 241 24.65 -8.01 3.73
CA ALA A 241 24.85 -7.97 5.18
C ALA A 241 23.55 -8.14 5.99
N SER A 242 22.38 -7.92 5.35
CA SER A 242 21.08 -8.15 5.97
C SER A 242 20.83 -9.63 6.29
N ALA A 243 20.15 -9.91 7.41
CA ALA A 243 19.69 -11.26 7.74
C ALA A 243 18.68 -11.83 6.71
N ALA A 244 18.05 -10.98 5.91
CA ALA A 244 17.12 -11.36 4.85
C ALA A 244 17.44 -10.57 3.55
N PRO A 245 18.47 -10.98 2.80
CA PRO A 245 19.08 -10.14 1.75
C PRO A 245 18.20 -9.92 0.52
N LEU A 246 17.14 -10.72 0.31
CA LEU A 246 16.26 -10.58 -0.86
C LEU A 246 15.64 -9.18 -0.98
N ARG A 247 15.11 -8.62 0.12
CA ARG A 247 14.43 -7.31 0.05
C ARG A 247 15.42 -6.17 -0.27
N PRO A 248 16.56 -6.02 0.42
CA PRO A 248 17.58 -5.05 0.03
C PRO A 248 18.07 -5.21 -1.42
N LEU A 249 18.25 -6.46 -1.88
CA LEU A 249 18.64 -6.71 -3.27
C LEU A 249 17.57 -6.32 -4.29
N LEU A 250 16.29 -6.51 -3.98
CA LEU A 250 15.19 -6.06 -4.84
C LEU A 250 15.08 -4.53 -4.90
N VAL A 251 15.34 -3.83 -3.79
CA VAL A 251 15.44 -2.36 -3.78
C VAL A 251 16.59 -1.92 -4.68
N LEU A 252 17.78 -2.51 -4.51
CA LEU A 252 18.93 -2.23 -5.36
C LEU A 252 18.65 -2.51 -6.85
N LEU A 253 17.99 -3.62 -7.17
CA LEU A 253 17.61 -3.95 -8.55
C LEU A 253 16.62 -2.92 -9.11
N SER A 254 15.63 -2.51 -8.32
CA SER A 254 14.66 -1.48 -8.69
C SER A 254 15.36 -0.14 -8.97
N ASP A 255 16.29 0.27 -8.11
CA ASP A 255 17.07 1.50 -8.29
C ASP A 255 17.92 1.45 -9.57
N ARG A 256 18.44 0.26 -9.91
CA ARG A 256 19.16 0.05 -11.17
C ARG A 256 18.26 0.13 -12.39
N LEU A 257 17.06 -0.45 -12.32
CA LEU A 257 16.08 -0.42 -13.41
C LEU A 257 15.48 0.99 -13.62
N ALA A 258 15.43 1.80 -12.56
CA ALA A 258 14.95 3.19 -12.63
C ALA A 258 15.88 4.13 -13.40
N ARG A 259 17.13 3.72 -13.70
CA ARG A 259 18.08 4.56 -14.45
C ARG A 259 17.64 4.75 -15.90
N PRO A 260 17.88 5.93 -16.51
CA PRO A 260 17.44 6.21 -17.87
C PRO A 260 17.88 5.17 -18.91
N GLU A 261 19.11 4.65 -18.79
CA GLU A 261 19.65 3.64 -19.70
C GLU A 261 18.93 2.27 -19.64
N HIS A 262 18.18 1.99 -18.56
CA HIS A 262 17.47 0.70 -18.37
C HIS A 262 15.95 0.84 -18.47
N ARG A 263 15.44 2.01 -18.89
CA ARG A 263 13.99 2.28 -18.92
C ARG A 263 13.21 1.25 -19.74
N GLU A 264 13.74 0.85 -20.90
CA GLU A 264 13.10 -0.16 -21.76
C GLU A 264 13.12 -1.55 -21.13
N LEU A 265 14.23 -1.93 -20.47
CA LEU A 265 14.33 -3.18 -19.72
C LEU A 265 13.33 -3.21 -18.57
N ALA A 266 13.19 -2.09 -17.85
CA ALA A 266 12.25 -1.96 -16.74
C ALA A 266 10.79 -2.12 -17.21
N ALA A 267 10.39 -1.41 -18.27
CA ALA A 267 9.05 -1.50 -18.83
C ALA A 267 8.74 -2.90 -19.39
N GLY A 268 9.70 -3.49 -20.11
CA GLY A 268 9.59 -4.85 -20.62
C GLY A 268 9.44 -5.87 -19.49
N LEU A 269 10.35 -5.83 -18.50
CA LEU A 269 10.28 -6.70 -17.34
C LEU A 269 8.92 -6.56 -16.62
N ALA A 270 8.50 -5.33 -16.31
CA ALA A 270 7.22 -5.07 -15.65
C ALA A 270 6.03 -5.68 -16.42
N SER A 271 6.07 -5.66 -17.76
CA SER A 271 5.02 -6.24 -18.61
C SER A 271 4.86 -7.75 -18.41
N ALA A 272 5.97 -8.50 -18.36
CA ALA A 272 5.91 -9.94 -18.07
C ALA A 272 5.60 -10.23 -16.59
N LEU A 273 6.04 -9.37 -15.66
CA LEU A 273 5.78 -9.50 -14.23
C LEU A 273 4.31 -9.24 -13.83
N ALA A 274 3.53 -8.65 -14.72
CA ALA A 274 2.11 -8.38 -14.49
C ALA A 274 1.31 -9.67 -14.28
N ALA A 275 1.67 -10.77 -14.95
CA ALA A 275 1.01 -12.05 -14.76
C ALA A 275 1.17 -12.57 -13.32
N ARG A 276 0.07 -13.05 -12.74
CA ARG A 276 0.03 -13.47 -11.33
C ARG A 276 0.31 -14.97 -11.15
N GLY A 277 0.17 -15.74 -12.22
CA GLY A 277 0.45 -17.17 -12.29
C GLY A 277 1.65 -17.51 -13.16
N ASP A 278 1.74 -18.78 -13.53
CA ASP A 278 2.76 -19.28 -14.46
C ASP A 278 2.41 -18.84 -15.88
N LEU A 279 3.41 -18.45 -16.65
CA LEU A 279 3.28 -18.12 -18.07
C LEU A 279 4.11 -19.09 -18.93
N PRO A 280 3.66 -19.45 -20.14
CA PRO A 280 4.55 -20.02 -21.13
C PRO A 280 5.75 -19.09 -21.36
N LEU A 281 6.95 -19.66 -21.38
CA LEU A 281 8.20 -18.89 -21.40
C LEU A 281 8.30 -18.01 -22.66
N ASP A 282 7.83 -18.52 -23.80
CA ASP A 282 7.78 -17.79 -25.06
C ASP A 282 6.82 -16.59 -25.00
N VAL A 283 5.69 -16.72 -24.28
CA VAL A 283 4.74 -15.63 -24.04
C VAL A 283 5.39 -14.57 -23.15
N ALA A 284 6.02 -14.99 -22.04
CA ALA A 284 6.67 -14.06 -21.12
C ALA A 284 7.79 -13.27 -21.80
N GLU A 285 8.60 -13.91 -22.66
CA GLU A 285 9.65 -13.22 -23.42
C GLU A 285 9.11 -12.27 -24.48
N ARG A 286 8.05 -12.66 -25.20
CA ARG A 286 7.40 -11.77 -26.16
C ARG A 286 6.83 -10.53 -25.49
N LEU A 287 6.17 -10.70 -24.34
CA LEU A 287 5.63 -9.60 -23.55
C LEU A 287 6.74 -8.71 -23.00
N ALA A 288 7.84 -9.31 -22.55
CA ALA A 288 8.95 -8.54 -22.01
C ALA A 288 9.74 -7.80 -23.09
N GLY A 289 9.84 -8.34 -24.30
CA GLY A 289 10.52 -7.70 -25.42
C GLY A 289 12.00 -7.37 -25.13
N LEU A 290 12.65 -8.08 -24.20
CA LEU A 290 14.02 -7.77 -23.80
C LEU A 290 15.01 -8.12 -24.92
N PRO A 291 16.08 -7.32 -25.09
CA PRO A 291 17.23 -7.69 -25.90
C PRO A 291 17.77 -9.08 -25.52
N GLU A 292 18.36 -9.78 -26.49
CA GLU A 292 18.79 -11.16 -26.31
C GLU A 292 19.80 -11.31 -25.15
N GLU A 293 20.71 -10.36 -25.01
CA GLU A 293 21.69 -10.27 -23.93
C GLU A 293 21.07 -10.13 -22.54
N HIS A 294 19.84 -9.60 -22.43
CA HIS A 294 19.14 -9.36 -21.18
C HIS A 294 18.01 -10.37 -20.90
N ARG A 295 17.80 -11.38 -21.77
CA ARG A 295 16.85 -12.47 -21.49
C ARG A 295 17.11 -13.19 -20.15
N PRO A 296 18.37 -13.44 -19.70
CA PRO A 296 18.64 -14.03 -18.40
C PRO A 296 18.07 -13.21 -17.22
N LEU A 297 17.93 -11.89 -17.37
CA LEU A 297 17.33 -11.05 -16.33
C LEU A 297 15.91 -11.51 -16.01
N LEU A 298 15.09 -11.75 -17.04
CA LEU A 298 13.72 -12.27 -16.89
C LEU A 298 13.72 -13.73 -16.43
N ARG A 299 14.46 -14.59 -17.16
CA ARG A 299 14.39 -16.05 -17.04
C ARG A 299 14.96 -16.56 -15.72
N ASP A 300 16.13 -16.04 -15.37
CA ASP A 300 17.04 -16.68 -14.42
C ASP A 300 17.34 -15.78 -13.22
N CYS A 301 17.21 -14.46 -13.34
CA CYS A 301 17.40 -13.53 -12.22
C CYS A 301 16.11 -13.28 -11.44
N VAL A 302 15.04 -12.82 -12.10
CA VAL A 302 13.76 -12.51 -11.42
C VAL A 302 12.78 -13.67 -11.44
N GLY A 303 12.77 -14.43 -12.54
CA GLY A 303 11.93 -15.60 -12.73
C GLY A 303 12.63 -16.91 -12.39
N TYR A 304 11.86 -17.98 -12.53
CA TYR A 304 12.35 -19.34 -12.49
C TYR A 304 11.42 -20.27 -13.27
N GLN A 305 11.95 -21.38 -13.75
CA GLN A 305 11.20 -22.36 -14.52
C GLN A 305 10.86 -23.55 -13.61
N PRO A 306 9.62 -23.64 -13.06
CA PRO A 306 9.21 -24.81 -12.29
C PRO A 306 9.13 -26.07 -13.17
N GLU A 307 8.76 -25.89 -14.43
CA GLU A 307 8.72 -26.91 -15.48
C GLU A 307 9.38 -26.32 -16.74
N ALA A 308 9.99 -27.17 -17.56
CA ALA A 308 10.67 -26.71 -18.78
C ALA A 308 9.71 -25.94 -19.70
N GLY A 309 10.07 -24.71 -20.07
CA GLY A 309 9.25 -23.87 -20.94
C GLY A 309 8.14 -23.08 -20.24
N SER A 310 8.11 -23.06 -18.91
CA SER A 310 7.26 -22.15 -18.12
C SER A 310 8.12 -21.13 -17.37
N LEU A 311 7.59 -19.93 -17.17
CA LEU A 311 8.17 -18.89 -16.34
C LEU A 311 7.25 -18.63 -15.15
N ARG A 312 7.82 -18.65 -13.96
CA ARG A 312 7.15 -18.27 -12.74
C ARG A 312 7.94 -17.19 -12.02
N VAL A 313 7.24 -16.20 -11.48
CA VAL A 313 7.83 -15.14 -10.66
C VAL A 313 7.15 -15.12 -9.29
N THR A 314 7.96 -15.03 -8.23
CA THR A 314 7.41 -15.01 -6.87
C THR A 314 6.70 -13.68 -6.60
N GLU A 315 5.63 -13.69 -5.80
CA GLU A 315 4.90 -12.49 -5.37
C GLU A 315 5.86 -11.39 -4.93
N THR A 316 6.80 -11.67 -4.02
CA THR A 316 7.75 -10.67 -3.49
C THR A 316 8.52 -9.94 -4.60
N VAL A 317 8.95 -10.65 -5.63
CA VAL A 317 9.68 -10.07 -6.77
C VAL A 317 8.72 -9.26 -7.66
N ARG A 318 7.53 -9.79 -7.96
CA ARG A 318 6.50 -9.05 -8.73
C ARG A 318 6.10 -7.75 -8.03
N LEU A 319 5.88 -7.76 -6.72
CA LEU A 319 5.47 -6.56 -5.99
C LEU A 319 6.57 -5.50 -5.90
N ALA A 320 7.84 -5.92 -5.95
CA ALA A 320 8.97 -5.02 -5.88
C ALA A 320 9.30 -4.36 -7.24
N LEU A 321 9.04 -5.06 -8.35
CA LEU A 321 9.49 -4.65 -9.69
C LEU A 321 8.36 -4.44 -10.70
N GLY A 322 7.13 -4.89 -10.40
CA GLY A 322 6.00 -4.95 -11.33
C GLY A 322 5.03 -3.78 -11.16
N SER A 323 5.21 -2.75 -11.98
CA SER A 323 4.17 -1.76 -12.29
C SER A 323 4.00 -1.76 -13.80
N ALA A 324 3.04 -2.56 -14.27
CA ALA A 324 2.83 -2.79 -15.68
C ALA A 324 1.96 -1.69 -16.30
N SER A 325 2.18 -1.38 -17.57
CA SER A 325 1.36 -0.40 -18.27
C SER A 325 0.00 -1.00 -18.68
N PRO A 326 -1.01 -0.16 -18.94
CA PRO A 326 -2.28 -0.62 -19.50
C PRO A 326 -2.13 -1.47 -20.77
N GLU A 327 -1.13 -1.18 -21.62
CA GLU A 327 -0.77 -1.97 -22.82
C GLU A 327 -0.42 -3.41 -22.47
N ALA A 328 0.40 -3.60 -21.43
CA ALA A 328 0.81 -4.93 -20.99
C ALA A 328 -0.39 -5.72 -20.46
N HIS A 329 -1.26 -5.07 -19.70
CA HIS A 329 -2.52 -5.66 -19.26
C HIS A 329 -3.42 -6.02 -20.46
N ARG A 330 -3.55 -5.16 -21.48
CA ARG A 330 -4.28 -5.51 -22.71
C ARG A 330 -3.71 -6.74 -23.41
N ALA A 331 -2.38 -6.81 -23.57
CA ALA A 331 -1.72 -7.95 -24.20
C ALA A 331 -1.93 -9.26 -23.43
N LEU A 332 -1.88 -9.22 -22.09
CA LEU A 332 -2.17 -10.37 -21.24
C LEU A 332 -3.64 -10.76 -21.29
N ALA A 333 -4.57 -9.80 -21.31
CA ALA A 333 -5.99 -10.08 -21.49
C ALA A 333 -6.24 -10.83 -22.80
N GLU A 334 -5.59 -10.44 -23.89
CA GLU A 334 -5.68 -11.19 -25.16
C GLU A 334 -5.09 -12.59 -25.05
N HIS A 335 -3.92 -12.73 -24.43
CA HIS A 335 -3.31 -14.03 -24.23
C HIS A 335 -4.26 -14.98 -23.48
N TYR A 336 -4.79 -14.56 -22.33
CA TYR A 336 -5.69 -15.39 -21.55
C TYR A 336 -7.03 -15.63 -22.24
N HIS A 337 -7.51 -14.67 -23.04
CA HIS A 337 -8.69 -14.87 -23.88
C HIS A 337 -8.49 -16.03 -24.87
N THR A 338 -7.30 -16.23 -25.41
CA THR A 338 -7.03 -17.41 -26.28
C THR A 338 -7.13 -18.74 -25.55
N LEU A 339 -6.97 -18.76 -24.22
CA LEU A 339 -7.01 -19.98 -23.40
C LEU A 339 -8.44 -20.30 -22.93
N ASP A 340 -9.19 -19.30 -22.49
CA ASP A 340 -10.55 -19.50 -21.98
C ASP A 340 -11.64 -19.30 -23.05
N GLY A 341 -11.57 -18.23 -23.84
CA GLY A 341 -12.52 -17.88 -24.90
C GLY A 341 -13.96 -17.59 -24.46
N GLN A 342 -14.25 -17.55 -23.16
CA GLN A 342 -15.60 -17.44 -22.60
C GLN A 342 -15.90 -16.06 -22.02
N ARG A 343 -17.18 -15.82 -21.69
CA ARG A 343 -17.64 -14.62 -20.97
C ARG A 343 -18.07 -14.90 -19.53
N SER A 344 -18.18 -16.17 -19.13
CA SER A 344 -18.61 -16.60 -17.79
C SER A 344 -17.89 -17.86 -17.32
N LEU A 345 -18.03 -18.19 -16.03
CA LEU A 345 -17.49 -19.40 -15.42
C LEU A 345 -18.26 -20.69 -15.77
N ALA A 346 -19.53 -20.60 -16.18
CA ALA A 346 -20.50 -21.70 -16.21
C ALA A 346 -20.06 -23.03 -16.84
N ALA A 347 -19.18 -22.98 -17.83
CA ALA A 347 -18.71 -24.15 -18.58
C ALA A 347 -17.20 -24.40 -18.45
N LEU A 348 -16.53 -23.74 -17.50
CA LEU A 348 -15.08 -23.80 -17.36
C LEU A 348 -14.64 -24.88 -16.37
N ASP A 349 -13.65 -25.67 -16.79
CA ASP A 349 -12.84 -26.47 -15.88
C ASP A 349 -11.88 -25.58 -15.07
N ALA A 350 -11.12 -26.19 -14.15
CA ALA A 350 -10.23 -25.44 -13.26
C ALA A 350 -9.13 -24.65 -14.00
N GLU A 351 -8.60 -25.17 -15.11
CA GLU A 351 -7.52 -24.52 -15.86
C GLU A 351 -8.05 -23.32 -16.64
N ARG A 352 -9.16 -23.52 -17.37
CA ARG A 352 -9.80 -22.44 -18.14
C ARG A 352 -10.45 -21.41 -17.22
N ALA A 353 -10.94 -21.80 -16.06
CA ALA A 353 -11.42 -20.87 -15.04
C ALA A 353 -10.28 -19.96 -14.56
N ARG A 354 -9.07 -20.50 -14.32
CA ARG A 354 -7.90 -19.69 -13.97
C ARG A 354 -7.54 -18.72 -15.10
N ALA A 355 -7.54 -19.17 -16.35
CA ALA A 355 -7.32 -18.28 -17.49
C ALA A 355 -8.37 -17.16 -17.59
N TRP A 356 -9.65 -17.49 -17.41
CA TRP A 356 -10.73 -16.49 -17.40
C TRP A 356 -10.57 -15.45 -16.28
N LEU A 357 -10.16 -15.89 -15.08
CA LEU A 357 -9.87 -14.99 -13.95
C LEU A 357 -8.69 -14.07 -14.24
N GLU A 358 -7.60 -14.57 -14.80
CA GLU A 358 -6.46 -13.72 -15.20
C GLU A 358 -6.85 -12.75 -16.32
N LYS A 359 -7.61 -13.21 -17.34
CA LYS A 359 -8.17 -12.32 -18.37
C LYS A 359 -8.96 -11.18 -17.73
N LEU A 360 -9.86 -11.49 -16.78
CA LEU A 360 -10.68 -10.48 -16.12
C LEU A 360 -9.85 -9.45 -15.35
N HIS A 361 -8.86 -9.90 -14.58
CA HIS A 361 -7.92 -9.03 -13.90
C HIS A 361 -7.19 -8.12 -14.88
N HIS A 362 -6.70 -8.67 -15.99
CA HIS A 362 -6.01 -7.88 -17.00
C HIS A 362 -6.95 -6.91 -17.75
N LEU A 363 -8.21 -7.27 -17.98
CA LEU A 363 -9.22 -6.34 -18.46
C LEU A 363 -9.55 -5.25 -17.43
N ALA A 364 -9.56 -5.57 -16.14
CA ALA A 364 -9.79 -4.60 -15.07
C ALA A 364 -8.69 -3.52 -15.00
N HIS A 365 -7.44 -3.93 -15.23
CA HIS A 365 -6.24 -3.08 -15.13
C HIS A 365 -5.77 -2.47 -16.46
N GLY A 366 -6.38 -2.85 -17.59
CA GLY A 366 -6.06 -2.33 -18.93
C GLY A 366 -6.58 -0.92 -19.23
N GLY A 367 -7.04 -0.18 -18.21
CA GLY A 367 -7.54 1.19 -18.34
C GLY A 367 -8.95 1.31 -18.95
N PRO A 368 -9.34 2.50 -19.43
CA PRO A 368 -10.65 2.72 -20.05
C PRO A 368 -10.87 1.90 -21.33
N GLU A 369 -9.81 1.65 -22.10
CA GLU A 369 -9.90 0.96 -23.40
C GLU A 369 -10.40 -0.48 -23.29
N THR A 370 -10.13 -1.17 -22.19
CA THR A 370 -10.64 -2.53 -21.93
C THR A 370 -12.07 -2.55 -21.39
N GLY A 371 -12.66 -1.38 -21.10
CA GLY A 371 -13.99 -1.26 -20.50
C GLY A 371 -15.08 -2.03 -21.25
N PRO A 372 -15.27 -1.81 -22.56
CA PRO A 372 -16.30 -2.51 -23.32
C PRO A 372 -16.17 -4.04 -23.21
N ARG A 373 -14.95 -4.58 -23.31
CA ARG A 373 -14.70 -6.03 -23.20
C ARG A 373 -14.88 -6.56 -21.77
N TRP A 374 -14.60 -5.73 -20.77
CA TRP A 374 -14.86 -6.07 -19.37
C TRP A 374 -16.36 -6.09 -19.08
N ASP A 375 -17.14 -5.16 -19.65
CA ASP A 375 -18.59 -5.10 -19.48
C ASP A 375 -19.33 -6.27 -20.12
N GLU A 376 -18.75 -6.90 -21.15
CA GLU A 376 -19.27 -8.13 -21.77
C GLU A 376 -19.17 -9.38 -20.88
N GLN A 377 -18.42 -9.32 -19.77
CA GLN A 377 -18.19 -10.47 -18.91
C GLN A 377 -19.31 -10.61 -17.87
N THR A 378 -19.56 -11.84 -17.41
CA THR A 378 -20.41 -12.09 -16.25
C THR A 378 -19.71 -11.55 -15.00
N ARG A 379 -20.39 -10.63 -14.31
CA ARG A 379 -19.89 -9.89 -13.15
C ARG A 379 -20.68 -10.17 -11.88
N ASP A 380 -21.22 -11.38 -11.73
CA ASP A 380 -22.02 -11.77 -10.56
C ASP A 380 -21.17 -12.04 -9.30
N ALA A 381 -20.17 -11.20 -9.04
CA ALA A 381 -19.37 -11.15 -7.82
C ALA A 381 -18.82 -9.74 -7.61
N ARG A 382 -19.07 -9.17 -6.43
CA ARG A 382 -18.67 -7.79 -6.10
C ARG A 382 -17.16 -7.56 -6.17
N GLU A 383 -16.35 -8.57 -5.84
CA GLU A 383 -14.89 -8.51 -5.92
C GLU A 383 -14.36 -8.20 -7.33
N LEU A 384 -15.10 -8.55 -8.38
CA LEU A 384 -14.75 -8.20 -9.76
C LEU A 384 -14.88 -6.69 -10.01
N PHE A 385 -15.91 -6.07 -9.44
CA PHE A 385 -16.05 -4.61 -9.45
C PHE A 385 -14.99 -3.95 -8.58
N TRP A 386 -14.62 -4.55 -7.45
CA TRP A 386 -13.58 -4.01 -6.57
C TRP A 386 -12.23 -3.95 -7.30
N ASP A 387 -11.84 -5.01 -8.02
CA ASP A 387 -10.58 -5.04 -8.74
C ASP A 387 -10.53 -3.95 -9.83
N ARG A 388 -11.56 -3.85 -10.68
CA ARG A 388 -11.61 -2.81 -11.72
C ARG A 388 -11.76 -1.40 -11.14
N GLY A 389 -12.66 -1.23 -10.17
CA GLY A 389 -12.91 0.06 -9.54
C GLY A 389 -11.65 0.61 -8.87
N ARG A 390 -10.89 -0.26 -8.20
CA ARG A 390 -9.62 0.11 -7.58
C ARG A 390 -8.52 0.39 -8.60
N ALA A 391 -8.41 -0.41 -9.66
CA ALA A 391 -7.47 -0.15 -10.75
C ALA A 391 -7.71 1.23 -11.39
N LEU A 392 -8.96 1.60 -11.63
CA LEU A 392 -9.31 2.92 -12.16
C LEU A 392 -9.13 4.04 -11.13
N SER A 393 -9.53 3.82 -9.88
CA SER A 393 -9.56 4.84 -8.82
C SER A 393 -8.17 5.16 -8.26
N ILE A 394 -7.41 4.13 -7.89
CA ILE A 394 -6.15 4.25 -7.15
C ILE A 394 -4.96 4.17 -8.11
N ASP A 395 -4.95 3.23 -9.04
CA ASP A 395 -3.77 2.99 -9.87
C ASP A 395 -3.74 3.96 -11.06
N ALA A 396 -4.86 4.11 -11.78
CA ALA A 396 -4.96 5.02 -12.92
C ALA A 396 -5.39 6.46 -12.55
N GLN A 397 -5.87 6.70 -11.32
CA GLN A 397 -6.33 8.02 -10.84
C GLN A 397 -7.43 8.63 -11.74
N LEU A 398 -8.35 7.78 -12.22
CA LEU A 398 -9.48 8.13 -13.08
C LEU A 398 -10.80 8.06 -12.29
N PRO A 399 -11.14 9.10 -11.50
CA PRO A 399 -12.25 9.02 -10.56
C PRO A 399 -13.62 8.90 -11.26
N ARG A 400 -13.83 9.51 -12.43
CA ARG A 400 -15.11 9.40 -13.17
C ARG A 400 -15.39 7.96 -13.64
N PRO A 401 -14.51 7.30 -14.42
CA PRO A 401 -14.67 5.88 -14.76
C PRO A 401 -14.80 4.96 -13.54
N ALA A 402 -14.05 5.23 -12.47
CA ALA A 402 -14.15 4.43 -11.25
C ALA A 402 -15.54 4.57 -10.58
N ALA A 403 -16.09 5.78 -10.51
CA ALA A 403 -17.42 6.01 -9.97
C ALA A 403 -18.50 5.26 -10.75
N GLU A 404 -18.38 5.14 -12.08
CA GLU A 404 -19.31 4.36 -12.90
C GLU A 404 -19.26 2.85 -12.57
N VAL A 405 -18.06 2.30 -12.35
CA VAL A 405 -17.89 0.90 -11.94
C VAL A 405 -18.51 0.65 -10.56
N TYR A 406 -18.26 1.53 -9.59
CA TYR A 406 -18.84 1.40 -8.26
C TYR A 406 -20.35 1.66 -8.25
N ARG A 407 -20.87 2.53 -9.12
CA ARG A 407 -22.31 2.73 -9.32
C ARG A 407 -22.97 1.43 -9.79
N ALA A 408 -22.43 0.79 -10.82
CA ALA A 408 -22.92 -0.51 -11.29
C ALA A 408 -22.82 -1.59 -10.18
N CYS A 409 -21.76 -1.55 -9.36
CA CYS A 409 -21.60 -2.46 -8.23
C CYS A 409 -22.71 -2.30 -7.19
N VAL A 410 -23.00 -1.07 -6.73
CA VAL A 410 -24.03 -0.85 -5.69
C VAL A 410 -25.45 -1.06 -6.21
N GLU A 411 -25.70 -0.84 -7.51
CA GLU A 411 -26.97 -1.20 -8.16
C GLU A 411 -27.21 -2.71 -8.11
N ARG A 412 -26.13 -3.51 -8.28
CA ARG A 412 -26.18 -4.97 -8.23
C ARG A 412 -26.14 -5.53 -6.81
N PHE A 413 -25.33 -4.95 -5.95
CA PHE A 413 -25.02 -5.38 -4.58
C PHE A 413 -25.25 -4.22 -3.61
N GLN A 414 -26.52 -3.98 -3.27
CA GLN A 414 -26.92 -2.83 -2.45
C GLN A 414 -26.36 -2.87 -1.02
N ASP A 415 -25.96 -4.05 -0.54
CA ASP A 415 -25.33 -4.29 0.76
C ASP A 415 -23.80 -4.15 0.71
N ASP A 416 -23.22 -3.76 -0.44
CA ASP A 416 -21.78 -3.63 -0.59
C ASP A 416 -21.28 -2.26 -0.14
N ALA A 417 -20.90 -2.22 1.12
CA ALA A 417 -20.46 -1.01 1.76
C ALA A 417 -19.07 -0.53 1.30
N TYR A 418 -18.21 -1.43 0.80
CA TYR A 418 -16.95 -1.05 0.14
C TYR A 418 -17.25 -0.31 -1.16
N ALA A 419 -18.17 -0.83 -1.98
CA ALA A 419 -18.57 -0.17 -3.22
C ALA A 419 -19.27 1.17 -2.95
N TRP A 420 -20.12 1.27 -1.92
CA TRP A 420 -20.70 2.54 -1.50
C TRP A 420 -19.63 3.56 -1.09
N HIS A 421 -18.65 3.17 -0.27
CA HIS A 421 -17.57 4.07 0.12
C HIS A 421 -16.82 4.59 -1.10
N TYR A 422 -16.44 3.69 -2.00
CA TYR A 422 -15.64 4.04 -3.16
C TYR A 422 -16.43 4.75 -4.26
N LEU A 423 -17.75 4.57 -4.35
CA LEU A 423 -18.62 5.43 -5.13
C LEU A 423 -18.51 6.87 -4.61
N GLY A 424 -18.73 7.08 -3.31
CA GLY A 424 -18.63 8.40 -2.69
C GLY A 424 -17.26 9.06 -2.88
N TYR A 425 -16.20 8.29 -2.62
CA TYR A 425 -14.82 8.76 -2.78
C TYR A 425 -14.51 9.23 -4.20
N ASN A 426 -14.95 8.47 -5.21
CA ASN A 426 -14.65 8.80 -6.60
C ASN A 426 -15.53 9.94 -7.14
N LEU A 427 -16.80 10.06 -6.71
CA LEU A 427 -17.65 11.22 -7.04
C LEU A 427 -17.07 12.51 -6.44
N ASP A 428 -16.68 12.46 -5.17
CA ASP A 428 -16.05 13.56 -4.47
C ASP A 428 -14.74 14.00 -5.16
N ARG A 429 -13.84 13.05 -5.45
CA ARG A 429 -12.59 13.34 -6.17
C ARG A 429 -12.80 13.87 -7.58
N ALA A 430 -13.87 13.44 -8.26
CA ALA A 430 -14.22 13.95 -9.57
C ALA A 430 -14.88 15.34 -9.53
N GLY A 431 -15.24 15.85 -8.34
CA GLY A 431 -15.92 17.13 -8.18
C GLY A 431 -17.36 17.12 -8.72
N ILE A 432 -18.06 15.98 -8.65
CA ILE A 432 -19.40 15.80 -9.23
C ILE A 432 -20.37 15.12 -8.26
N GLU A 433 -21.67 15.33 -8.50
CA GLU A 433 -22.78 14.70 -7.76
C GLU A 433 -22.57 14.68 -6.23
N PRO A 434 -22.29 15.82 -5.58
CA PRO A 434 -21.86 15.82 -4.19
C PRO A 434 -22.92 15.31 -3.21
N LEU A 435 -24.21 15.47 -3.51
CA LEU A 435 -25.29 14.86 -2.74
C LEU A 435 -25.25 13.33 -2.80
N ARG A 436 -24.95 12.76 -3.97
CA ARG A 436 -24.79 11.31 -4.15
C ARG A 436 -23.52 10.81 -3.50
N ALA A 437 -22.44 11.60 -3.50
CA ALA A 437 -21.22 11.28 -2.78
C ALA A 437 -21.47 11.13 -1.27
N GLU A 438 -22.21 12.08 -0.69
CA GLU A 438 -22.61 12.06 0.72
C GLU A 438 -23.52 10.89 1.06
N GLU A 439 -24.53 10.62 0.23
CA GLU A 439 -25.40 9.46 0.37
C GLU A 439 -24.59 8.16 0.40
N ALA A 440 -23.62 8.04 -0.52
CA ALA A 440 -22.77 6.87 -0.63
C ALA A 440 -21.88 6.69 0.61
N PHE A 441 -21.28 7.76 1.15
CA PHE A 441 -20.53 7.69 2.40
C PHE A 441 -21.40 7.31 3.60
N ARG A 442 -22.62 7.88 3.70
CA ARG A 442 -23.58 7.48 4.74
C ARG A 442 -23.97 6.02 4.64
N MET A 443 -24.17 5.51 3.41
CA MET A 443 -24.56 4.13 3.21
C MET A 443 -23.46 3.15 3.58
N ALA A 444 -22.21 3.46 3.22
CA ALA A 444 -21.07 2.69 3.68
C ALA A 444 -21.05 2.61 5.22
N ALA A 445 -21.01 3.76 5.90
CA ALA A 445 -21.00 3.84 7.37
C ALA A 445 -22.19 3.14 8.04
N LYS A 446 -23.37 3.13 7.39
CA LYS A 446 -24.56 2.41 7.89
C LYS A 446 -24.39 0.89 7.80
N LEU A 447 -23.80 0.39 6.72
CA LEU A 447 -23.72 -1.04 6.44
C LEU A 447 -22.60 -1.76 7.24
N GLU A 448 -21.48 -1.10 7.54
CA GLU A 448 -20.43 -1.59 8.46
C GLU A 448 -20.10 -0.49 9.46
N GLY A 449 -20.95 -0.38 10.49
CA GLY A 449 -20.83 0.67 11.51
C GLY A 449 -19.56 0.58 12.36
N ASP A 450 -18.90 -0.58 12.38
CA ASP A 450 -17.60 -0.80 13.03
C ASP A 450 -16.41 -0.33 12.17
N ASN A 451 -16.64 0.13 10.92
CA ASN A 451 -15.57 0.56 10.04
C ASN A 451 -15.22 2.06 10.23
N ARG A 452 -14.18 2.30 11.03
CA ARG A 452 -13.67 3.65 11.32
C ARG A 452 -13.25 4.47 10.09
N TRP A 453 -12.83 3.82 9.00
CA TRP A 453 -12.43 4.51 7.76
C TRP A 453 -13.61 5.12 7.01
N TRP A 454 -14.78 4.49 7.09
CA TRP A 454 -15.97 4.98 6.43
C TRP A 454 -16.57 6.15 7.19
N HIS A 455 -16.55 6.06 8.53
CA HIS A 455 -16.91 7.17 9.39
C HIS A 455 -15.97 8.37 9.24
N SER A 456 -14.65 8.16 9.26
CA SER A 456 -13.70 9.28 9.10
C SER A 456 -13.91 9.99 7.77
N ARG A 457 -14.13 9.24 6.67
CA ARG A 457 -14.39 9.83 5.36
C ARG A 457 -15.69 10.64 5.29
N LEU A 458 -16.77 10.15 5.90
CA LEU A 458 -18.03 10.89 5.94
C LEU A 458 -17.85 12.22 6.69
N VAL A 459 -17.20 12.18 7.86
CA VAL A 459 -16.93 13.38 8.65
C VAL A 459 -16.05 14.34 7.87
N THR A 460 -14.93 13.89 7.30
CA THR A 460 -14.01 14.76 6.56
C THR A 460 -14.66 15.38 5.34
N PHE A 461 -15.47 14.61 4.59
CA PHE A 461 -16.25 15.14 3.48
C PHE A 461 -17.14 16.30 3.94
N LEU A 462 -17.84 16.17 5.07
CA LEU A 462 -18.69 17.25 5.58
C LEU A 462 -17.88 18.47 6.07
N VAL A 463 -16.68 18.26 6.61
CA VAL A 463 -15.75 19.34 7.00
C VAL A 463 -15.25 20.11 5.80
N GLU A 464 -14.76 19.41 4.77
CA GLU A 464 -14.23 20.00 3.51
C GLU A 464 -15.29 20.84 2.78
N GLN A 465 -16.55 20.57 3.08
CA GLN A 465 -17.71 21.25 2.53
C GLN A 465 -18.29 22.35 3.43
N ALA A 466 -17.58 22.71 4.50
CA ALA A 466 -18.01 23.67 5.52
C ALA A 466 -19.37 23.35 6.19
N ARG A 467 -19.82 22.08 6.16
CA ARG A 467 -21.07 21.64 6.80
C ARG A 467 -20.82 21.12 8.21
N TYR A 468 -20.31 22.01 9.06
CA TYR A 468 -19.78 21.66 10.37
C TYR A 468 -20.79 21.02 11.32
N ALA A 469 -22.03 21.50 11.36
CA ALA A 469 -23.08 20.87 12.17
C ALA A 469 -23.36 19.42 11.74
N GLY A 470 -23.32 19.15 10.43
CA GLY A 470 -23.46 17.80 9.90
C GLY A 470 -22.25 16.92 10.22
N ALA A 471 -21.03 17.48 10.18
CA ALA A 471 -19.81 16.78 10.53
C ALA A 471 -19.78 16.40 12.03
N GLU A 472 -20.19 17.31 12.92
CA GLU A 472 -20.31 17.05 14.37
C GLU A 472 -21.33 15.94 14.66
N GLU A 473 -22.48 15.95 13.98
CA GLU A 473 -23.51 14.91 14.08
C GLU A 473 -23.01 13.55 13.57
N ALA A 474 -22.31 13.54 12.44
CA ALA A 474 -21.70 12.32 11.88
C ALA A 474 -20.62 11.78 12.83
N MET A 475 -19.80 12.64 13.42
CA MET A 475 -18.78 12.25 14.40
C MET A 475 -19.42 11.64 15.65
N ARG A 476 -20.50 12.24 16.19
CA ARG A 476 -21.25 11.67 17.32
C ARG A 476 -21.83 10.30 17.00
N THR A 477 -22.36 10.12 15.79
CA THR A 477 -22.90 8.84 15.32
C THR A 477 -21.80 7.79 15.19
N ALA A 478 -20.64 8.17 14.63
CA ALA A 478 -19.48 7.30 14.51
C ALA A 478 -18.98 6.83 15.88
N LEU A 479 -18.80 7.74 16.85
CA LEU A 479 -18.34 7.38 18.19
C LEU A 479 -19.33 6.44 18.91
N ALA A 480 -20.64 6.64 18.75
CA ALA A 480 -21.62 5.73 19.32
C ALA A 480 -21.54 4.29 18.77
N GLN A 481 -20.89 4.07 17.62
CA GLN A 481 -20.71 2.75 17.01
C GLN A 481 -19.29 2.20 17.23
N LEU A 482 -18.27 3.05 17.11
CA LEU A 482 -16.86 2.68 17.20
C LEU A 482 -16.36 2.58 18.65
N ASP A 483 -16.90 3.42 19.52
CA ASP A 483 -16.47 3.57 20.91
C ASP A 483 -17.67 3.88 21.84
N PRO A 484 -18.63 2.94 21.96
CA PRO A 484 -19.89 3.18 22.66
C PRO A 484 -19.72 3.43 24.16
N ASP A 485 -18.63 2.98 24.77
CA ASP A 485 -18.35 3.14 26.20
C ASP A 485 -17.18 4.11 26.49
N GLY A 486 -16.54 4.66 25.46
CA GLY A 486 -15.44 5.61 25.58
C GLY A 486 -14.09 4.98 25.95
N SER A 487 -14.00 3.65 25.98
CA SER A 487 -12.75 2.93 26.29
C SER A 487 -11.88 2.65 25.06
N GLY A 488 -12.45 2.76 23.86
CA GLY A 488 -11.79 2.41 22.59
C GLY A 488 -10.55 3.23 22.30
N VAL A 489 -10.49 4.49 22.75
CA VAL A 489 -9.29 5.33 22.64
C VAL A 489 -8.11 4.85 23.48
N ASP A 490 -8.36 4.12 24.58
CA ASP A 490 -7.33 3.53 25.43
C ASP A 490 -6.91 2.13 24.93
N GLU A 491 -7.86 1.37 24.37
CA GLU A 491 -7.67 -0.04 23.99
C GLU A 491 -7.22 -0.23 22.53
N ASP A 492 -7.59 0.67 21.61
CA ASP A 492 -7.24 0.61 20.18
C ASP A 492 -6.48 1.87 19.71
N PRO A 493 -5.13 1.84 19.74
CA PRO A 493 -4.31 2.90 19.18
C PRO A 493 -4.59 3.19 17.70
N GLN A 494 -5.15 2.24 16.94
CA GLN A 494 -5.52 2.48 15.54
C GLN A 494 -6.80 3.31 15.43
N LEU A 495 -7.74 3.24 16.36
CA LEU A 495 -8.91 4.13 16.39
C LEU A 495 -8.47 5.59 16.59
N CYS A 496 -7.52 5.82 17.51
CA CYS A 496 -6.90 7.13 17.74
C CYS A 496 -6.32 7.72 16.44
N ARG A 497 -5.63 6.89 15.64
CA ARG A 497 -4.99 7.34 14.41
C ARG A 497 -5.96 7.47 13.23
N ASP A 498 -6.71 6.42 12.95
CA ASP A 498 -7.50 6.27 11.73
C ASP A 498 -8.83 7.06 11.77
N PHE A 499 -9.30 7.44 12.97
CA PHE A 499 -10.50 8.25 13.17
C PHE A 499 -10.19 9.61 13.79
N HIS A 500 -9.83 9.66 15.07
CA HIS A 500 -9.66 10.94 15.80
C HIS A 500 -8.58 11.83 15.18
N GLY A 501 -7.39 11.30 14.94
CA GLY A 501 -6.28 12.03 14.32
C GLY A 501 -6.63 12.51 12.91
N TRP A 502 -7.31 11.68 12.12
CA TRP A 502 -7.74 12.06 10.78
C TRP A 502 -8.78 13.19 10.80
N VAL A 503 -9.80 13.10 11.66
CA VAL A 503 -10.86 14.11 11.79
C VAL A 503 -10.30 15.42 12.36
N ALA A 504 -9.45 15.36 13.38
CA ALA A 504 -8.78 16.54 13.93
C ALA A 504 -7.90 17.24 12.88
N ALA A 505 -7.18 16.48 12.06
CA ALA A 505 -6.41 17.02 10.94
C ALA A 505 -7.32 17.72 9.92
N ALA A 506 -8.48 17.15 9.59
CA ALA A 506 -9.43 17.77 8.66
C ALA A 506 -10.02 19.08 9.19
N TRP A 507 -10.38 19.13 10.49
CA TRP A 507 -10.81 20.38 11.13
C TRP A 507 -9.72 21.45 11.06
N LEU A 508 -8.48 21.08 11.40
CA LEU A 508 -7.35 22.00 11.37
C LEU A 508 -7.06 22.50 9.95
N ASP A 509 -7.17 21.60 8.97
CA ASP A 509 -7.01 21.86 7.55
C ASP A 509 -8.08 22.81 6.97
N ALA A 510 -9.27 22.85 7.58
CA ALA A 510 -10.34 23.79 7.29
C ALA A 510 -10.23 25.12 8.07
N GLY A 511 -9.20 25.28 8.91
CA GLY A 511 -9.02 26.45 9.78
C GLY A 511 -9.87 26.42 11.07
N GLU A 512 -10.56 25.31 11.35
CA GLU A 512 -11.43 25.14 12.51
C GLU A 512 -10.64 24.66 13.73
N VAL A 513 -9.72 25.51 14.21
CA VAL A 513 -8.75 25.20 15.28
C VAL A 513 -9.44 24.71 16.55
N GLY A 514 -10.50 25.39 17.01
CA GLY A 514 -11.23 24.99 18.21
C GLY A 514 -11.92 23.63 18.09
N ARG A 515 -12.39 23.23 16.89
CA ARG A 515 -12.97 21.89 16.64
C ARG A 515 -11.89 20.82 16.56
N ALA A 516 -10.76 21.16 15.94
CA ALA A 516 -9.59 20.30 15.90
C ALA A 516 -9.10 19.99 17.32
N ARG A 517 -8.98 21.01 18.18
CA ARG A 517 -8.62 20.86 19.60
C ARG A 517 -9.57 19.94 20.36
N ARG A 518 -10.88 20.21 20.30
CA ARG A 518 -11.87 19.35 20.98
C ARG A 518 -11.81 17.89 20.52
N THR A 519 -11.57 17.64 19.23
CA THR A 519 -11.42 16.29 18.70
C THR A 519 -10.12 15.63 19.17
N PHE A 520 -9.03 16.41 19.18
CA PHE A 520 -7.70 15.96 19.58
C PHE A 520 -7.61 15.63 21.08
N ASP A 521 -8.31 16.39 21.93
CA ASP A 521 -8.30 16.19 23.38
C ASP A 521 -8.98 14.88 23.83
N LEU A 522 -9.67 14.19 22.93
CA LEU A 522 -10.19 12.83 23.16
C LEU A 522 -9.07 11.77 23.13
N LEU A 523 -7.85 12.13 22.71
CA LEU A 523 -6.72 11.22 22.59
C LEU A 523 -5.94 11.11 23.90
N PRO A 524 -5.62 9.88 24.38
CA PRO A 524 -4.74 9.71 25.54
C PRO A 524 -3.33 10.27 25.28
N PRO A 525 -2.75 11.08 26.19
CA PRO A 525 -1.42 11.67 26.01
C PRO A 525 -0.31 10.64 25.73
N GLU A 526 -0.44 9.44 26.27
CA GLU A 526 0.49 8.31 26.21
C GLU A 526 0.48 7.67 24.82
N VAL A 527 -0.70 7.61 24.18
CA VAL A 527 -0.86 7.18 22.79
C VAL A 527 -0.24 8.24 21.87
N VAL A 528 -0.56 9.51 22.09
CA VAL A 528 0.03 10.62 21.33
C VAL A 528 1.55 10.61 21.43
N ALA A 529 2.13 10.38 22.62
CA ALA A 529 3.58 10.36 22.80
C ALA A 529 4.31 9.25 22.03
N ARG A 530 3.61 8.15 21.71
CA ARG A 530 4.16 6.96 21.03
C ARG A 530 3.92 6.95 19.51
N ASP A 531 3.01 7.78 19.00
CA ASP A 531 2.66 7.83 17.58
C ASP A 531 3.18 9.11 16.89
N ASP A 532 4.10 8.94 15.94
CA ASP A 532 4.74 10.06 15.23
C ASP A 532 3.74 10.98 14.51
N VAL A 533 2.69 10.41 13.92
CA VAL A 533 1.69 11.19 13.18
C VAL A 533 0.88 12.05 14.15
N LEU A 534 0.47 11.50 15.29
CA LEU A 534 -0.26 12.25 16.31
C LEU A 534 0.60 13.32 16.99
N ARG A 535 1.90 13.07 17.21
CA ARG A 535 2.84 14.10 17.70
C ARG A 535 2.98 15.27 16.72
N VAL A 536 3.10 14.96 15.43
CA VAL A 536 3.17 15.97 14.37
C VAL A 536 1.86 16.76 14.29
N LEU A 537 0.71 16.09 14.40
CA LEU A 537 -0.60 16.76 14.43
C LEU A 537 -0.76 17.67 15.66
N LYS A 538 -0.32 17.22 16.84
CA LYS A 538 -0.30 18.04 18.06
C LYS A 538 0.47 19.34 17.84
N TRP A 539 1.67 19.24 17.25
CA TRP A 539 2.48 20.42 16.95
C TRP A 539 1.75 21.35 15.97
N ARG A 540 1.21 20.82 14.86
CA ARG A 540 0.42 21.64 13.91
C ARG A 540 -0.74 22.38 14.59
N LEU A 541 -1.41 21.71 15.51
CA LEU A 541 -2.53 22.28 16.25
C LEU A 541 -2.08 23.40 17.21
N GLU A 542 -1.03 23.17 17.99
CA GLU A 542 -0.47 24.18 18.91
C GLU A 542 0.07 25.41 18.15
N ASP A 543 0.63 25.21 16.95
CA ASP A 543 1.05 26.29 16.05
C ASP A 543 -0.13 27.16 15.61
N ALA A 544 -1.23 26.52 15.18
CA ALA A 544 -2.43 27.22 14.76
C ALA A 544 -3.14 27.94 15.92
N GLU A 545 -3.18 27.34 17.11
CA GLU A 545 -3.74 27.97 18.31
C GLU A 545 -2.95 29.20 18.74
N GLU A 546 -1.62 29.14 18.66
CA GLU A 546 -0.80 30.30 18.93
C GLU A 546 -1.07 31.42 17.92
N ALA A 547 -1.15 31.08 16.63
CA ALA A 547 -1.46 32.05 15.59
C ALA A 547 -2.86 32.67 15.76
N GLU A 548 -3.89 31.87 16.09
CA GLU A 548 -5.25 32.37 16.36
C GLU A 548 -5.29 33.28 17.58
N ARG A 549 -4.63 32.89 18.68
CA ARG A 549 -4.55 33.68 19.92
C ARG A 549 -3.86 35.02 19.71
N LEU A 550 -2.84 35.06 18.86
CA LEU A 550 -2.04 36.24 18.58
C LEU A 550 -2.59 37.10 17.43
N GLY A 551 -3.43 36.52 16.58
CA GLY A 551 -3.94 37.11 15.35
C GLY A 551 -2.99 36.99 14.14
N ASP A 552 -1.77 36.49 14.33
CA ASP A 552 -0.80 36.17 13.28
C ASP A 552 0.31 35.24 13.83
N SER A 553 1.19 34.75 12.96
CA SER A 553 2.38 33.98 13.32
C SER A 553 3.65 34.81 13.18
N VAL A 554 4.50 34.77 14.23
CA VAL A 554 5.85 35.38 14.27
C VAL A 554 6.97 34.36 14.38
N HIS A 555 6.63 33.06 14.35
CA HIS A 555 7.59 31.96 14.38
C HIS A 555 7.37 31.02 13.19
N PRO A 556 8.43 30.51 12.55
CA PRO A 556 8.28 29.51 11.51
C PRO A 556 7.53 28.27 12.04
N PRO A 557 6.67 27.63 11.23
CA PRO A 557 5.92 26.45 11.67
C PRO A 557 6.83 25.29 12.11
N GLY A 558 8.02 25.17 11.51
CA GLY A 558 9.04 24.18 11.90
C GLY A 558 9.81 24.48 13.19
N VAL A 559 9.55 25.60 13.88
CA VAL A 559 10.09 25.86 15.23
C VAL A 559 9.15 25.27 16.29
N ARG A 560 9.71 24.43 17.17
CA ARG A 560 8.95 23.76 18.24
C ARG A 560 8.43 24.75 19.27
N MET A 561 7.26 24.47 19.84
CA MET A 561 6.61 25.33 20.84
C MET A 561 7.49 25.65 22.06
N ASP A 562 8.27 24.68 22.55
CA ASP A 562 9.18 24.85 23.69
C ASP A 562 10.38 25.77 23.43
N GLN A 563 10.63 26.11 22.16
CA GLN A 563 11.70 27.01 21.72
C GLN A 563 11.20 28.42 21.39
N ARG A 564 9.88 28.62 21.23
CA ARG A 564 9.27 29.92 20.93
C ARG A 564 9.39 30.87 22.11
N TRP A 565 9.40 32.17 21.82
CA TRP A 565 9.54 33.24 22.82
C TRP A 565 10.82 33.17 23.66
N ARG A 566 11.79 32.35 23.24
CA ARG A 566 13.14 32.30 23.82
C ARG A 566 14.12 32.95 22.85
N ARG A 567 15.17 33.54 23.41
CA ARG A 567 16.29 34.04 22.62
C ARG A 567 16.96 32.89 21.85
N PRO A 568 17.08 32.99 20.51
CA PRO A 568 17.86 32.04 19.73
C PRO A 568 19.35 32.04 20.09
N ALA A 569 19.99 30.87 20.04
CA ALA A 569 21.41 30.73 20.39
C ALA A 569 22.36 31.58 19.51
N GLN A 570 21.95 31.89 18.28
CA GLN A 570 22.70 32.73 17.35
C GLN A 570 22.73 34.23 17.73
N ILE A 571 21.86 34.68 18.65
CA ILE A 571 21.84 36.06 19.14
C ILE A 571 22.66 36.17 20.41
N ALA A 572 23.86 36.75 20.31
CA ALA A 572 24.80 36.91 21.41
C ALA A 572 24.29 37.90 22.50
N GLU A 573 24.72 37.71 23.74
CA GLU A 573 24.40 38.62 24.87
C GLU A 573 25.11 39.96 24.78
N GLN A 574 26.18 40.03 23.98
CA GLN A 574 26.92 41.24 23.69
C GLN A 574 26.91 41.48 22.19
N GLY A 575 26.62 42.72 21.80
CA GLY A 575 26.74 43.19 20.43
C GLY A 575 28.22 43.38 20.04
N PRO A 576 28.49 43.69 18.76
CA PRO A 576 29.86 43.87 18.26
C PRO A 576 30.65 44.98 18.98
N ASP A 577 29.95 45.98 19.51
CA ASP A 577 30.54 47.11 20.22
C ASP A 577 30.63 46.88 21.74
N GLY A 578 30.38 45.64 22.19
CA GLY A 578 30.35 45.25 23.61
C GLY A 578 29.07 45.61 24.38
N ALA A 579 28.11 46.26 23.72
CA ALA A 579 26.80 46.61 24.28
C ALA A 579 25.99 45.36 24.67
N ARG A 580 25.34 45.38 25.84
CA ARG A 580 24.55 44.24 26.32
C ARG A 580 23.20 44.16 25.59
N LEU A 581 22.73 42.96 25.28
CA LEU A 581 21.40 42.71 24.74
C LEU A 581 20.33 43.11 25.77
N VAL A 582 19.40 43.96 25.36
CA VAL A 582 18.22 44.37 26.12
C VAL A 582 17.09 43.39 25.85
N GLU A 583 16.78 43.15 24.58
CA GLU A 583 15.63 42.33 24.18
C GLU A 583 15.83 41.71 22.79
N ALA A 584 15.25 40.53 22.56
CA ALA A 584 15.21 39.88 21.26
C ALA A 584 13.77 39.46 20.94
N LEU A 585 13.17 40.13 19.95
CA LEU A 585 11.76 39.98 19.61
C LEU A 585 11.60 39.16 18.32
N PRO A 586 10.79 38.09 18.30
CA PRO A 586 10.46 37.40 17.05
C PRO A 586 9.58 38.28 16.17
N ALA A 587 9.77 38.22 14.86
CA ALA A 587 8.95 38.94 13.91
C ALA A 587 8.82 38.22 12.57
N ARG A 588 7.85 38.64 11.77
CA ARG A 588 7.64 38.16 10.40
C ARG A 588 7.43 39.33 9.46
N VAL A 589 8.04 39.24 8.29
CA VAL A 589 7.82 40.20 7.20
C VAL A 589 6.42 39.99 6.64
N ILE A 590 5.59 41.03 6.68
CA ILE A 590 4.25 41.03 6.07
C ILE A 590 4.33 41.59 4.65
N ALA A 591 5.09 42.67 4.46
CA ALA A 591 5.33 43.28 3.17
C ALA A 591 6.71 43.96 3.14
N ALA A 592 7.33 44.01 1.97
CA ALA A 592 8.58 44.72 1.74
C ALA A 592 8.50 45.51 0.45
N THR A 593 8.94 46.76 0.50
CA THR A 593 9.01 47.70 -0.64
C THR A 593 10.42 48.30 -0.71
N GLU A 594 10.68 49.13 -1.72
CA GLU A 594 11.93 49.90 -1.81
C GLU A 594 12.03 50.98 -0.73
N GLU A 595 10.91 51.40 -0.15
CA GLU A 595 10.84 52.48 0.84
C GLU A 595 10.84 51.97 2.29
N ALA A 596 10.21 50.82 2.55
CA ALA A 596 10.05 50.27 3.89
C ALA A 596 9.74 48.76 3.94
N VAL A 597 9.95 48.17 5.12
CA VAL A 597 9.55 46.79 5.48
C VAL A 597 8.52 46.82 6.60
N ALA A 598 7.33 46.31 6.30
CA ALA A 598 6.27 46.13 7.28
C ALA A 598 6.42 44.78 7.99
N LEU A 599 6.50 44.82 9.31
CA LEU A 599 6.68 43.66 10.18
C LEU A 599 5.49 43.48 11.11
N VAL A 600 5.20 42.23 11.44
CA VAL A 600 4.49 41.88 12.67
C VAL A 600 5.52 41.37 13.67
N VAL A 601 5.57 41.98 14.85
CA VAL A 601 6.56 41.73 15.88
C VAL A 601 5.85 41.20 17.12
N GLY A 602 6.32 40.08 17.65
CA GLY A 602 5.85 39.55 18.91
C GLY A 602 6.54 40.25 20.08
N VAL A 603 5.75 40.82 20.98
CA VAL A 603 6.20 41.52 22.19
C VAL A 603 5.62 40.85 23.43
N ALA A 604 6.30 40.98 24.57
CA ALA A 604 5.78 40.55 25.87
C ALA A 604 5.33 41.76 26.70
N ILE A 605 4.02 41.93 26.89
CA ILE A 605 3.43 43.01 27.70
C ILE A 605 2.72 42.36 28.89
N ASP A 606 3.10 42.77 30.12
CA ASP A 606 2.52 42.25 31.37
C ASP A 606 2.50 40.71 31.48
N GLY A 607 3.53 40.06 30.93
CA GLY A 607 3.66 38.60 30.90
C GLY A 607 2.78 37.89 29.87
N ARG A 608 2.12 38.63 28.96
CA ARG A 608 1.37 38.10 27.83
C ARG A 608 2.06 38.44 26.52
N HIS A 609 2.00 37.52 25.56
CA HIS A 609 2.51 37.77 24.22
C HIS A 609 1.44 38.43 23.37
N GLU A 610 1.80 39.54 22.72
CA GLU A 610 0.96 40.31 21.81
C GLU A 610 1.72 40.60 20.52
N LEU A 611 0.99 40.96 19.46
CA LEU A 611 1.58 41.32 18.18
C LEU A 611 1.41 42.81 17.91
N VAL A 612 2.53 43.46 17.61
CA VAL A 612 2.56 44.86 17.20
C VAL A 612 3.01 44.93 15.74
N ARG A 613 2.26 45.70 14.95
CA ARG A 613 2.69 46.04 13.59
C ARG A 613 3.63 47.23 13.65
N THR A 614 4.78 47.08 13.02
CA THR A 614 5.77 48.15 12.92
C THR A 614 6.31 48.22 11.50
N GLU A 615 6.89 49.35 11.17
CA GLU A 615 7.51 49.60 9.88
C GLU A 615 8.96 50.03 10.12
N ILE A 616 9.88 49.45 9.35
CA ILE A 616 11.29 49.82 9.34
C ILE A 616 11.57 50.48 8.00
N THR A 617 12.13 51.69 8.01
CA THR A 617 12.50 52.39 6.77
C THR A 617 13.61 51.64 6.03
N ALA A 618 13.72 51.83 4.71
CA ALA A 618 14.77 51.19 3.93
C ALA A 618 16.18 51.56 4.41
N ASP A 619 16.39 52.80 4.88
CA ASP A 619 17.66 53.26 5.43
C ASP A 619 18.02 52.53 6.73
N GLU A 620 17.05 52.38 7.65
CA GLU A 620 17.24 51.63 8.90
C GLU A 620 17.48 50.14 8.63
N TRP A 621 16.77 49.57 7.65
CA TRP A 621 16.96 48.17 7.24
C TRP A 621 18.35 47.94 6.64
N GLN A 622 18.78 48.83 5.73
CA GLN A 622 20.09 48.80 5.10
C GLN A 622 21.21 48.98 6.13
N ALA A 623 21.04 49.88 7.11
CA ALA A 623 22.00 50.07 8.20
C ALA A 623 22.11 48.83 9.10
N ALA A 624 21.00 48.14 9.36
CA ALA A 624 20.97 46.96 10.22
C ALA A 624 21.47 45.68 9.52
N ASN A 625 21.24 45.53 8.20
CA ASN A 625 21.45 44.28 7.47
C ASN A 625 22.52 44.35 6.37
N GLY A 626 22.88 45.54 5.89
CA GLY A 626 23.84 45.74 4.81
C GLY A 626 23.30 45.50 3.39
N TRP A 627 21.98 45.36 3.21
CA TRP A 627 21.34 45.16 1.89
C TRP A 627 19.92 45.77 1.82
N CYS A 628 19.44 46.04 0.61
CA CYS A 628 18.21 46.81 0.36
C CYS A 628 16.96 45.92 0.48
N PRO A 629 15.91 46.32 1.22
CA PRO A 629 14.78 45.45 1.53
C PRO A 629 14.03 44.88 0.32
N ALA A 630 13.87 45.66 -0.76
CA ALA A 630 13.18 45.24 -1.99
C ALA A 630 13.84 44.07 -2.71
N GLU A 631 15.12 43.78 -2.45
CA GLU A 631 15.81 42.73 -3.16
C GLU A 631 15.45 41.34 -2.63
N ARG A 632 15.17 41.15 -1.32
CA ARG A 632 15.06 39.81 -0.68
C ARG A 632 14.28 39.70 0.64
N ALA A 633 13.69 40.76 1.20
CA ALA A 633 13.07 40.68 2.54
C ALA A 633 11.77 39.86 2.56
N ARG A 634 11.82 38.70 3.22
CA ARG A 634 10.68 37.79 3.40
C ARG A 634 10.92 36.86 4.58
N GLY A 635 9.86 36.23 5.06
CA GLY A 635 9.93 35.17 6.06
C GLY A 635 10.05 35.69 7.49
N TYR A 636 10.62 34.87 8.36
CA TYR A 636 10.71 35.10 9.79
C TYR A 636 12.09 35.64 10.19
N LEU A 637 12.12 36.47 11.24
CA LEU A 637 13.33 37.11 11.73
C LEU A 637 13.26 37.42 13.23
N TYR A 638 14.36 37.89 13.80
CA TYR A 638 14.41 38.48 15.13
C TYR A 638 14.93 39.91 15.10
N LEU A 639 14.27 40.80 15.85
CA LEU A 639 14.74 42.16 16.16
C LEU A 639 15.48 42.12 17.50
N ALA A 640 16.79 42.36 17.48
CA ALA A 640 17.63 42.40 18.67
C ALA A 640 18.00 43.85 19.02
N TYR A 641 17.65 44.28 20.23
CA TYR A 641 17.94 45.61 20.76
C TYR A 641 19.05 45.54 21.79
N TYR A 642 20.10 46.35 21.63
CA TYR A 642 21.25 46.42 22.53
C TYR A 642 21.30 47.76 23.29
N GLU A 643 21.98 47.79 24.44
CA GLU A 643 22.23 49.01 25.22
C GLU A 643 22.91 50.07 24.34
N GLY A 644 22.39 51.30 24.34
CA GLY A 644 22.83 52.37 23.42
C GLY A 644 22.01 52.52 22.14
N GLY A 645 20.93 51.74 21.98
CA GLY A 645 19.93 51.93 20.91
C GLY A 645 20.24 51.23 19.60
N VAL A 646 21.27 50.37 19.57
CA VAL A 646 21.63 49.61 18.37
C VAL A 646 20.62 48.48 18.16
N GLN A 647 19.92 48.52 17.03
CA GLN A 647 19.00 47.48 16.57
C GLN A 647 19.66 46.62 15.49
N ARG A 648 19.51 45.29 15.58
CA ARG A 648 19.94 44.34 14.55
C ARG A 648 18.80 43.42 14.14
N VAL A 649 18.79 43.05 12.87
CA VAL A 649 17.81 42.14 12.28
C VAL A 649 18.53 40.83 11.95
N PHE A 650 18.04 39.72 12.51
CA PHE A 650 18.57 38.39 12.26
C PHE A 650 17.52 37.58 11.48
N ALA A 651 17.76 37.36 10.20
CA ALA A 651 16.94 36.44 9.41
C ALA A 651 17.03 35.03 10.00
N GLN A 652 15.89 34.34 10.06
CA GLN A 652 15.84 32.96 10.50
C GLN A 652 15.71 32.05 9.28
N ASP A 653 16.59 31.07 9.15
CA ASP A 653 16.38 29.97 8.22
C ASP A 653 15.07 29.28 8.60
N GLU A 654 14.09 29.23 7.70
CA GLU A 654 12.81 28.59 7.97
C GLU A 654 13.03 27.08 8.05
N PRO A 655 13.05 26.46 9.25
CA PRO A 655 13.20 25.03 9.35
C PRO A 655 12.04 24.36 8.62
N ALA A 656 12.35 23.31 7.86
CA ALA A 656 11.30 22.50 7.24
C ALA A 656 10.38 21.98 8.35
N PRO A 657 9.07 22.27 8.30
CA PRO A 657 8.16 21.70 9.27
C PRO A 657 8.18 20.18 9.12
N PRO A 658 8.07 19.42 10.23
CA PRO A 658 8.13 17.95 10.16
C PRO A 658 6.92 17.34 9.42
N TRP A 659 5.89 18.15 9.12
CA TRP A 659 4.76 17.78 8.27
C TRP A 659 4.91 18.21 6.79
N LYS A 660 6.06 18.75 6.36
CA LYS A 660 6.31 19.09 4.96
C LYS A 660 6.79 17.86 4.18
N GLY A 661 5.85 16.98 3.85
CA GLY A 661 5.96 16.01 2.75
C GLY A 661 4.86 16.31 1.73
N ASP A 662 5.18 16.20 0.44
CA ASP A 662 4.32 16.49 -0.74
C ASP A 662 2.93 17.02 -0.39
N GLU A 663 2.80 18.35 -0.36
CA GLU A 663 1.54 19.06 -0.12
C GLU A 663 0.41 18.43 -0.94
N PRO A 664 -0.71 18.01 -0.34
CA PRO A 664 -1.89 17.76 -1.14
C PRO A 664 -2.36 19.10 -1.74
N ALA A 665 -2.45 19.07 -3.07
CA ALA A 665 -2.81 20.13 -4.00
C ALA A 665 -4.09 20.94 -3.65
N PRO A 666 -4.34 22.09 -4.33
CA PRO A 666 -5.32 23.17 -4.02
C PRO A 666 -6.82 22.83 -4.03
N ASP A 667 -7.17 21.59 -3.73
CA ASP A 667 -8.44 20.98 -4.10
C ASP A 667 -9.54 21.06 -3.02
N ARG A 668 -9.28 21.75 -1.91
CA ARG A 668 -10.13 21.80 -0.71
C ARG A 668 -11.40 22.65 -0.86
N LEU A 669 -11.65 23.26 -2.01
CA LEU A 669 -12.83 24.10 -2.28
C LEU A 669 -13.62 23.67 -3.54
N ARG A 670 -13.44 22.44 -4.03
CA ARG A 670 -13.98 21.99 -5.33
C ARG A 670 -15.50 22.06 -5.47
N HIS A 671 -16.24 21.93 -4.37
CA HIS A 671 -17.70 21.79 -4.40
C HIS A 671 -18.47 23.02 -3.91
N LEU A 672 -17.81 24.00 -3.27
CA LEU A 672 -18.45 25.22 -2.76
C LEU A 672 -19.16 26.02 -3.88
N ARG A 673 -18.67 25.94 -5.11
CA ARG A 673 -19.30 26.58 -6.28
C ARG A 673 -20.49 25.78 -6.83
N ALA A 674 -20.45 24.45 -6.76
CA ALA A 674 -21.51 23.58 -7.26
C ALA A 674 -22.74 23.59 -6.32
N TRP A 675 -22.50 23.59 -5.01
CA TRP A 675 -23.57 23.67 -4.01
C TRP A 675 -24.32 24.99 -4.03
N ALA A 676 -23.62 26.10 -4.26
CA ALA A 676 -24.26 27.39 -4.44
C ALA A 676 -25.18 27.40 -5.68
N ALA A 677 -24.82 26.67 -6.74
CA ALA A 677 -25.61 26.57 -7.96
C ALA A 677 -26.82 25.61 -7.81
N GLU A 678 -26.64 24.44 -7.18
CA GLU A 678 -27.73 23.49 -6.92
C GLU A 678 -28.74 24.03 -5.90
N ALA A 679 -28.28 24.74 -4.85
CA ALA A 679 -29.15 25.41 -3.90
C ALA A 679 -29.95 26.57 -4.53
N HIS A 680 -29.38 27.22 -5.56
CA HIS A 680 -30.08 28.24 -6.33
C HIS A 680 -31.14 27.60 -7.25
N ALA A 681 -30.80 26.51 -7.94
CA ALA A 681 -31.71 25.77 -8.81
C ALA A 681 -32.85 25.04 -8.06
N ALA A 682 -32.65 24.69 -6.79
CA ALA A 682 -33.70 24.11 -5.94
C ALA A 682 -34.60 25.19 -5.28
N ALA A 683 -34.20 26.46 -5.34
CA ALA A 683 -34.96 27.60 -4.83
C ALA A 683 -35.77 28.33 -5.94
N GLU A 684 -35.49 28.04 -7.21
CA GLU A 684 -36.31 28.36 -8.39
C GLU A 684 -37.37 27.26 -8.63
#